data_AF-A0A7S9QE22-F1
#
_entry.id   AF-A0A7S9QE22-F1
#
_cell.length_a   1.000
_cell.length_b   1.000
_cell.length_c   1.000
_cell.angle_alpha   90.00
_cell.angle_beta   90.00
_cell.angle_gamma   90.00
#
_symmetry.space_group_name_H-M   'P 1'
#
loop_
_entity.id
_entity.type
_entity.pdbx_description
1 polymer ?
#
loop_
_entity_poly.entity_id
_entity_poly.type
_entity_poly.pdbx_seq_one_letter_code
_entity_poly.pdbx_strand_id
1 'polypeptide(L)'
;MGSGLDRLGLKEEPKGPVRMADLRARPSRGYSLIDTLQNFLADEPVGNALRTALAAAVETLEPYAAHATLSDPEFAGRYALNVLTLANWFEREDGNLEYRSPPDEAAHIAALEAKRDVSVQASGMEARISMAVDGGEYATADTARDAVAYAKGGVPDGSDTDALQSRAARLITTALLVARDGDDALLAAHEAWVRDVIGVALEEKSDRGGGSRDLLRYNRPAIAILALIHLWARLGKTADRDALVALATRQDRAATPAVAAAVPRILEIEPRLFKAMMRAAFSGLTRRWKSYQPEDEALQAAFEAEQAARTDAVVAAELAWLDGGAEPNWPAWPEERPNLRRASRMQVPGSVTAKEFDADEAPETDTDPSSPILYTNHKAAACWLAIVRSAPAEAIGWRQEIVSAYIDWTGRMNGLGYAADAELSRELTDWNLQYYAFYAERLLDGDDASFTADLPFVTHLPDAPFTEVAGTVQHAADVLYFNHTSRAPARPVALREKLVARLMMLNRWQSARDPAEARIDLKSGGVIAKMLFNTYGMINGTHSYLPPALFDRVDPFLPVLRPMLPGGQTVFVARCTMNLLLVAPRSRHVGFLLDAVEAWFGRTTSPELWIASGVGSQVVQWFEACVVEDPGLLAPEHPARARIDRALGQLVAVGVAEAHDLEQLVTAAAEAPPVPPVRRRPD
;
A
#
# COMPACT_ATOMS: atom_id res chain seq x y z
N MET A 1 -24.73 32.62 11.97
CA MET A 1 -23.69 32.70 10.93
C MET A 1 -22.33 32.65 11.60
N GLY A 2 -21.69 31.47 11.65
CA GLY A 2 -20.30 31.34 12.12
C GLY A 2 -19.39 31.59 10.92
N SER A 3 -18.65 32.71 10.93
CA SER A 3 -17.79 33.07 9.81
C SER A 3 -16.54 32.20 9.79
N GLY A 4 -16.36 31.47 8.69
CA GLY A 4 -15.13 30.77 8.35
C GLY A 4 -14.04 31.76 7.95
N LEU A 5 -13.38 32.36 8.94
CA LEU A 5 -12.20 33.22 8.76
C LEU A 5 -10.88 32.54 9.21
N ASP A 6 -10.83 31.22 9.20
CA ASP A 6 -9.67 30.45 9.70
C ASP A 6 -8.67 29.98 8.63
N ARG A 7 -8.66 30.59 7.43
CA ARG A 7 -7.73 30.21 6.35
C ARG A 7 -6.98 31.38 5.74
N LEU A 8 -6.14 32.05 6.54
CA LEU A 8 -4.92 32.69 6.04
C LEU A 8 -3.75 32.15 6.88
N GLY A 9 -3.08 31.12 6.35
CA GLY A 9 -2.01 30.40 7.01
C GLY A 9 -0.72 31.22 7.13
N LEU A 10 -0.47 31.77 8.31
CA LEU A 10 0.88 32.05 8.80
C LEU A 10 1.22 30.92 9.79
N LYS A 11 1.98 29.92 9.33
CA LYS A 11 2.37 28.76 10.16
C LYS A 11 3.53 29.04 11.12
N GLU A 12 4.23 30.16 10.98
CA GLU A 12 5.38 30.53 11.82
C GLU A 12 5.08 31.77 12.65
N GLU A 13 5.53 31.75 13.92
CA GLU A 13 5.40 32.88 14.84
C GLU A 13 6.26 34.06 14.34
N PRO A 14 5.70 35.27 14.17
CA PRO A 14 6.45 36.40 13.64
C PRO A 14 7.59 36.75 14.61
N LYS A 15 8.80 36.90 14.08
CA LYS A 15 9.99 37.32 14.85
C LYS A 15 9.86 38.79 15.26
N GLY A 16 9.14 39.03 16.36
CA GLY A 16 8.93 40.36 16.95
C GLY A 16 8.37 40.25 18.37
N PRO A 17 8.23 41.37 19.11
CA PRO A 17 7.77 41.38 20.49
C PRO A 17 6.26 41.06 20.65
N VAL A 18 5.55 40.77 19.55
CA VAL A 18 4.11 40.53 19.53
C VAL A 18 3.87 39.09 19.11
N ARG A 19 3.27 38.28 20.00
CA ARG A 19 2.95 36.88 19.71
C ARG A 19 1.71 36.75 18.83
N MET A 20 1.54 35.61 18.16
CA MET A 20 0.32 35.30 17.43
C MET A 20 -0.92 35.28 18.33
N ALA A 21 -0.76 34.88 19.60
CA ALA A 21 -1.82 34.95 20.60
C ALA A 21 -2.25 36.40 20.88
N ASP A 22 -1.28 37.33 20.98
CA ASP A 22 -1.55 38.76 21.17
C ASP A 22 -2.24 39.36 19.95
N LEU A 23 -1.86 38.94 18.73
CA LEU A 23 -2.52 39.37 17.50
C LEU A 23 -3.95 38.84 17.38
N ARG A 24 -4.23 37.61 17.83
CA ARG A 24 -5.59 37.03 17.85
C ARG A 24 -6.48 37.67 18.91
N ALA A 25 -5.90 38.08 20.04
CA ALA A 25 -6.62 38.77 21.12
C ALA A 25 -6.92 40.25 20.80
N ARG A 26 -6.36 40.82 19.72
CA ARG A 26 -6.64 42.22 19.34
C ARG A 26 -8.08 42.36 18.85
N PRO A 27 -8.86 43.32 19.40
CA PRO A 27 -10.21 43.63 18.92
C PRO A 27 -10.26 43.91 17.42
N SER A 28 -9.21 44.54 16.86
CA SER A 28 -9.09 44.83 15.43
C SER A 28 -9.02 43.61 14.51
N ARG A 29 -8.88 42.38 15.06
CA ARG A 29 -8.94 41.13 14.29
C ARG A 29 -10.30 40.43 14.37
N GLY A 30 -11.18 40.88 15.26
CA GLY A 30 -12.56 40.40 15.39
C GLY A 30 -13.58 41.19 14.58
N TYR A 31 -13.20 42.36 14.05
CA TYR A 31 -14.06 43.24 13.26
C TYR A 31 -13.39 43.55 11.93
N SER A 32 -14.13 43.39 10.83
CA SER A 32 -13.69 43.91 9.53
C SER A 32 -13.86 45.43 9.49
N LEU A 33 -13.16 46.11 8.58
CA LEU A 33 -13.31 47.56 8.41
C LEU A 33 -14.79 47.93 8.14
N ILE A 34 -15.53 47.07 7.45
CA ILE A 34 -16.94 47.27 7.11
C ILE A 34 -17.83 47.24 8.36
N ASP A 35 -17.50 46.40 9.35
CA ASP A 35 -18.23 46.28 10.62
C ASP A 35 -18.03 47.51 11.51
N THR A 36 -17.00 48.32 11.22
CA THR A 36 -16.72 49.56 11.96
C THR A 36 -17.39 50.80 11.36
N LEU A 37 -17.91 50.71 10.12
CA LEU A 37 -18.52 51.85 9.42
C LEU A 37 -19.77 52.37 10.13
N GLN A 38 -20.55 51.49 10.75
CA GLN A 38 -21.74 51.84 11.52
C GLN A 38 -21.44 52.83 12.67
N ASN A 39 -20.21 52.85 13.19
CA ASN A 39 -19.81 53.78 14.25
C ASN A 39 -19.68 55.23 13.77
N PHE A 40 -19.70 55.46 12.44
CA PHE A 40 -19.57 56.78 11.82
C PHE A 40 -20.88 57.28 11.19
N LEU A 41 -22.02 56.72 11.62
CA LEU A 41 -23.36 57.12 11.18
C LEU A 41 -23.76 58.51 11.68
N ALA A 42 -23.30 58.91 12.86
CA ALA A 42 -23.61 60.22 13.44
C ALA A 42 -23.06 61.37 12.59
N ASP A 43 -23.76 62.50 12.57
CA ASP A 43 -23.32 63.73 11.88
C ASP A 43 -22.21 64.43 12.65
N GLU A 44 -21.06 63.78 12.63
CA GLU A 44 -19.82 64.23 13.23
C GLU A 44 -18.80 64.61 12.13
N PRO A 45 -17.87 65.54 12.40
CA PRO A 45 -16.88 65.98 11.42
C PRO A 45 -16.10 64.84 10.76
N VAL A 46 -15.79 63.79 11.52
CA VAL A 46 -15.04 62.61 11.04
C VAL A 46 -15.90 61.72 10.14
N GLY A 47 -17.15 61.46 10.52
CA GLY A 47 -18.09 60.69 9.69
C GLY A 47 -18.42 61.41 8.38
N ASN A 48 -18.57 62.74 8.43
CA ASN A 48 -18.80 63.57 7.25
C ASN A 48 -17.60 63.57 6.29
N ALA A 49 -16.38 63.66 6.83
CA ALA A 49 -15.16 63.58 6.02
C ALA A 49 -15.00 62.19 5.37
N LEU A 50 -15.30 61.11 6.11
CA LEU A 50 -15.29 59.75 5.59
C LEU A 50 -16.31 59.55 4.47
N ARG A 51 -17.58 59.97 4.67
CA ARG A 51 -18.63 59.90 3.65
C ARG A 51 -18.24 60.67 2.39
N THR A 52 -17.68 61.86 2.54
CA THR A 52 -17.23 62.70 1.41
C THR A 52 -16.09 62.05 0.64
N ALA A 53 -15.07 61.54 1.33
CA ALA A 53 -13.93 60.88 0.71
C ALA A 53 -14.32 59.58 0.01
N LEU A 54 -15.19 58.78 0.64
CA LEU A 54 -15.70 57.53 0.06
C LEU A 54 -16.61 57.80 -1.14
N ALA A 55 -17.45 58.83 -1.09
CA ALA A 55 -18.29 59.23 -2.22
C ALA A 55 -17.43 59.63 -3.43
N ALA A 56 -16.41 60.47 -3.21
CA ALA A 56 -15.46 60.86 -4.26
C ALA A 56 -14.68 59.66 -4.82
N ALA A 57 -14.33 58.69 -3.97
CA ALA A 57 -13.65 57.46 -4.42
C ALA A 57 -14.57 56.53 -5.21
N VAL A 58 -15.86 56.43 -4.85
CA VAL A 58 -16.84 55.60 -5.58
C VAL A 58 -17.23 56.24 -6.92
N GLU A 59 -17.22 57.57 -7.04
CA GLU A 59 -17.49 58.27 -8.30
C GLU A 59 -16.43 57.99 -9.38
N THR A 60 -15.20 57.61 -9.00
CA THR A 60 -14.15 57.23 -9.96
C THR A 60 -14.23 55.77 -10.40
N LEU A 61 -15.09 54.96 -9.77
CA LEU A 61 -15.25 53.54 -10.05
C LEU A 61 -16.37 53.28 -11.06
N GLU A 62 -16.15 52.31 -11.95
CA GLU A 62 -17.15 51.86 -12.91
C GLU A 62 -18.38 51.22 -12.22
N PRO A 63 -19.52 51.07 -12.91
CA PRO A 63 -20.63 50.24 -12.45
C PRO A 63 -20.19 48.83 -12.06
N TYR A 64 -20.60 48.35 -10.87
CA TYR A 64 -20.29 46.98 -10.48
C TYR A 64 -20.95 45.97 -11.42
N ALA A 65 -20.21 44.93 -11.77
CA ALA A 65 -20.71 43.86 -12.62
C ALA A 65 -21.72 42.96 -11.87
N ALA A 66 -22.52 42.20 -12.62
CA ALA A 66 -23.55 41.29 -12.09
C ALA A 66 -23.01 40.09 -11.25
N HIS A 67 -21.69 40.01 -11.06
CA HIS A 67 -21.00 39.00 -10.25
C HIS A 67 -20.04 39.62 -9.21
N ALA A 68 -20.03 40.95 -9.08
CA ALA A 68 -19.15 41.66 -8.16
C ALA A 68 -19.52 41.32 -6.70
N THR A 69 -18.51 40.96 -5.93
CA THR A 69 -18.58 40.60 -4.51
C THR A 69 -18.01 41.72 -3.64
N LEU A 70 -18.06 41.57 -2.31
CA LEU A 70 -17.41 42.52 -1.38
C LEU A 70 -15.87 42.51 -1.47
N SER A 71 -15.28 41.62 -2.30
CA SER A 71 -13.85 41.67 -2.65
C SER A 71 -13.55 42.62 -3.80
N ASP A 72 -14.58 43.02 -4.56
CA ASP A 72 -14.47 43.89 -5.72
C ASP A 72 -14.72 45.36 -5.29
N PRO A 73 -13.80 46.29 -5.62
CA PRO A 73 -13.85 47.66 -5.09
C PRO A 73 -15.12 48.42 -5.50
N GLU A 74 -15.67 48.13 -6.68
CA GLU A 74 -16.86 48.78 -7.24
C GLU A 74 -18.13 48.48 -6.43
N PHE A 75 -18.27 47.23 -5.95
CA PHE A 75 -19.40 46.84 -5.10
C PHE A 75 -19.12 47.17 -3.63
N ALA A 76 -17.91 46.88 -3.14
CA ALA A 76 -17.53 47.15 -1.74
C ALA A 76 -17.64 48.64 -1.37
N GLY A 77 -17.23 49.54 -2.26
CA GLY A 77 -17.34 50.99 -2.04
C GLY A 77 -18.77 51.49 -1.97
N ARG A 78 -19.66 51.01 -2.85
CA ARG A 78 -21.09 51.38 -2.86
C ARG A 78 -21.85 50.78 -1.69
N TYR A 79 -21.55 49.53 -1.33
CA TYR A 79 -22.08 48.91 -0.12
C TYR A 79 -21.67 49.71 1.12
N ALA A 80 -20.41 50.12 1.22
CA ALA A 80 -19.92 50.95 2.32
C ALA A 80 -20.62 52.33 2.41
N LEU A 81 -20.96 52.96 1.28
CA LEU A 81 -21.77 54.19 1.26
C LEU A 81 -23.20 53.95 1.74
N ASN A 82 -23.81 52.84 1.32
CA ASN A 82 -25.16 52.49 1.76
C ASN A 82 -25.21 52.20 3.27
N VAL A 83 -24.18 51.53 3.81
CA VAL A 83 -23.99 51.30 5.25
C VAL A 83 -23.80 52.62 6.01
N LEU A 84 -23.16 53.64 5.42
CA LEU A 84 -23.00 54.97 6.04
C LEU A 84 -24.22 55.90 5.87
N THR A 85 -25.29 55.43 5.22
CA THR A 85 -26.49 56.22 4.98
C THR A 85 -27.55 55.90 6.03
N LEU A 86 -27.83 56.86 6.92
CA LEU A 86 -28.75 56.69 8.05
C LEU A 86 -30.15 56.23 7.63
N ALA A 87 -30.63 56.63 6.46
CA ALA A 87 -31.94 56.24 5.93
C ALA A 87 -32.09 54.73 5.66
N ASN A 88 -30.98 53.99 5.59
CA ASN A 88 -30.96 52.54 5.41
C ASN A 88 -30.95 51.77 6.75
N TRP A 89 -31.03 52.46 7.89
CA TRP A 89 -31.03 51.85 9.22
C TRP A 89 -32.37 52.02 9.91
N PHE A 90 -32.82 50.98 10.60
CA PHE A 90 -34.11 50.93 11.29
C PHE A 90 -33.93 50.51 12.74
N GLU A 91 -34.66 51.15 13.66
CA GLU A 91 -34.66 50.73 15.08
C GLU A 91 -35.43 49.42 15.24
N ARG A 92 -34.77 48.43 15.84
CA ARG A 92 -35.37 47.16 16.26
C ARG A 92 -36.05 47.33 17.61
N GLU A 93 -36.95 46.40 17.96
CA GLU A 93 -37.72 46.42 19.22
C GLU A 93 -36.83 46.48 20.49
N ASP A 94 -35.59 46.01 20.40
CA ASP A 94 -34.60 46.01 21.48
C ASP A 94 -33.81 47.34 21.61
N GLY A 95 -34.13 48.37 20.80
CA GLY A 95 -33.45 49.67 20.78
C GLY A 95 -32.15 49.72 19.98
N ASN A 96 -31.77 48.64 19.30
CA ASN A 96 -30.59 48.58 18.42
C ASN A 96 -30.96 48.88 16.96
N LEU A 97 -30.08 49.57 16.23
CA LEU A 97 -30.23 49.85 14.81
C LEU A 97 -29.86 48.62 13.96
N GLU A 98 -30.69 48.27 12.98
CA GLU A 98 -30.47 47.20 12.01
C GLU A 98 -30.38 47.78 10.60
N TYR A 99 -29.33 47.43 9.87
CA TYR A 99 -29.13 47.84 8.48
C TYR A 99 -30.05 47.05 7.55
N ARG A 100 -30.73 47.76 6.64
CA ARG A 100 -31.53 47.18 5.58
C ARG A 100 -31.03 47.69 4.23
N SER A 101 -30.44 46.78 3.46
CA SER A 101 -29.93 47.06 2.12
C SER A 101 -31.00 47.73 1.23
N PRO A 102 -30.64 48.78 0.47
CA PRO A 102 -31.50 49.36 -0.55
C PRO A 102 -31.96 48.32 -1.58
N PRO A 103 -33.10 48.53 -2.28
CA PRO A 103 -33.68 47.54 -3.19
C PRO A 103 -32.69 46.97 -4.24
N ASP A 104 -31.86 47.82 -4.83
CA ASP A 104 -30.89 47.41 -5.85
C ASP A 104 -29.74 46.55 -5.27
N GLU A 105 -29.26 46.90 -4.08
CA GLU A 105 -28.24 46.11 -3.35
C GLU A 105 -28.82 44.79 -2.87
N ALA A 106 -30.03 44.81 -2.30
CA ALA A 106 -30.73 43.60 -1.84
C ALA A 106 -30.99 42.64 -3.01
N ALA A 107 -31.39 43.15 -4.17
CA ALA A 107 -31.59 42.35 -5.38
C ALA A 107 -30.26 41.74 -5.89
N HIS A 108 -29.16 42.50 -5.86
CA HIS A 108 -27.83 42.01 -6.25
C HIS A 108 -27.31 40.93 -5.28
N ILE A 109 -27.41 41.14 -3.97
CA ILE A 109 -27.02 40.14 -2.95
C ILE A 109 -27.88 38.88 -3.08
N ALA A 110 -29.20 39.00 -3.21
CA ALA A 110 -30.09 37.87 -3.41
C ALA A 110 -29.75 37.10 -4.70
N ALA A 111 -29.37 37.79 -5.78
CA ALA A 111 -28.92 37.15 -7.02
C ALA A 111 -27.58 36.41 -6.85
N LEU A 112 -26.65 36.93 -6.05
CA LEU A 112 -25.40 36.25 -5.69
C LEU A 112 -25.65 35.03 -4.81
N GLU A 113 -26.53 35.13 -3.81
CA GLU A 113 -26.92 34.03 -2.94
C GLU A 113 -27.61 32.90 -3.72
N ALA A 114 -28.58 33.24 -4.58
CA ALA A 114 -29.24 32.25 -5.44
C ALA A 114 -28.23 31.52 -6.36
N LYS A 115 -27.26 32.24 -6.94
CA LYS A 115 -26.17 31.63 -7.73
C LYS A 115 -25.26 30.74 -6.86
N ARG A 116 -24.94 31.19 -5.65
CA ARG A 116 -24.12 30.43 -4.70
C ARG A 116 -24.83 29.14 -4.28
N ASP A 117 -26.11 29.18 -3.98
CA ASP A 117 -26.90 28.01 -3.59
C ASP A 117 -26.91 26.97 -4.72
N VAL A 118 -27.12 27.38 -5.97
CA VAL A 118 -27.03 26.49 -7.13
C VAL A 118 -25.63 25.85 -7.24
N SER A 119 -24.57 26.65 -7.04
CA SER A 119 -23.19 26.16 -7.08
C SER A 119 -22.87 25.19 -5.93
N VAL A 120 -23.35 25.47 -4.73
CA VAL A 120 -23.18 24.62 -3.54
C VAL A 120 -23.94 23.30 -3.71
N GLN A 121 -25.16 23.33 -4.23
CA GLN A 121 -25.95 22.12 -4.51
C GLN A 121 -25.29 21.27 -5.61
N ALA A 122 -24.81 21.89 -6.69
CA ALA A 122 -24.07 21.21 -7.76
C ALA A 122 -22.77 20.56 -7.22
N SER A 123 -21.97 21.31 -6.47
CA SER A 123 -20.74 20.81 -5.85
C SER A 123 -21.01 19.68 -4.85
N GLY A 124 -22.09 19.81 -4.06
CA GLY A 124 -22.53 18.76 -3.11
C GLY A 124 -22.99 17.49 -3.82
N MET A 125 -23.62 17.61 -4.99
CA MET A 125 -23.98 16.46 -5.83
C MET A 125 -22.75 15.79 -6.43
N GLU A 126 -21.80 16.56 -6.97
CA GLU A 126 -20.55 16.02 -7.51
C GLU A 126 -19.73 15.28 -6.46
N ALA A 127 -19.63 15.84 -5.26
CA ALA A 127 -18.97 15.17 -4.13
C ALA A 127 -19.66 13.85 -3.77
N ARG A 128 -21.01 13.82 -3.71
CA ARG A 128 -21.76 12.58 -3.45
C ARG A 128 -21.53 11.51 -4.51
N ILE A 129 -21.58 11.88 -5.80
CA ILE A 129 -21.31 10.96 -6.92
C ILE A 129 -19.89 10.40 -6.83
N SER A 130 -18.90 11.26 -6.55
CA SER A 130 -17.49 10.85 -6.43
C SER A 130 -17.25 9.91 -5.24
N MET A 131 -17.85 10.18 -4.08
CA MET A 131 -17.74 9.32 -2.90
C MET A 131 -18.43 7.96 -3.09
N ALA A 132 -19.40 7.86 -3.99
CA ALA A 132 -20.11 6.62 -4.25
C ALA A 132 -19.35 5.65 -5.17
N VAL A 133 -18.26 6.06 -5.85
CA VAL A 133 -17.52 5.21 -6.82
C VAL A 133 -17.11 3.86 -6.23
N ASP A 134 -16.47 3.87 -5.06
CA ASP A 134 -15.95 2.65 -4.41
C ASP A 134 -17.03 1.86 -3.65
N GLY A 135 -18.29 2.32 -3.64
CA GLY A 135 -19.40 1.73 -2.90
C GLY A 135 -19.62 2.37 -1.52
N GLY A 136 -20.35 1.68 -0.64
CA GLY A 136 -20.56 2.09 0.76
C GLY A 136 -21.80 2.94 0.99
N GLU A 137 -21.75 3.81 2.00
CA GLU A 137 -22.92 4.57 2.50
C GLU A 137 -23.56 5.49 1.44
N TYR A 138 -22.76 6.03 0.52
CA TYR A 138 -23.24 6.92 -0.54
C TYR A 138 -23.73 6.18 -1.79
N ALA A 139 -23.48 4.87 -1.89
CA ALA A 139 -23.88 4.03 -3.02
C ALA A 139 -25.31 3.52 -2.80
N THR A 140 -26.30 4.36 -3.06
CA THR A 140 -27.73 4.06 -2.83
C THR A 140 -28.56 4.30 -4.09
N ALA A 141 -29.72 3.62 -4.17
CA ALA A 141 -30.69 3.85 -5.25
C ALA A 141 -31.16 5.31 -5.33
N ASP A 142 -31.27 6.00 -4.19
CA ASP A 142 -31.62 7.42 -4.14
C ASP A 142 -30.53 8.29 -4.76
N THR A 143 -29.26 7.99 -4.46
CA THR A 143 -28.12 8.69 -5.03
C THR A 143 -28.00 8.42 -6.53
N ALA A 144 -28.30 7.20 -6.99
CA ALA A 144 -28.37 6.89 -8.42
C ALA A 144 -29.47 7.70 -9.13
N ARG A 145 -30.67 7.81 -8.55
CA ARG A 145 -31.78 8.62 -9.11
C ARG A 145 -31.41 10.11 -9.19
N ASP A 146 -30.86 10.65 -8.11
CA ASP A 146 -30.38 12.03 -8.04
C ASP A 146 -29.28 12.31 -9.10
N ALA A 147 -28.33 11.38 -9.24
CA ALA A 147 -27.24 11.51 -10.20
C ALA A 147 -27.73 11.48 -11.65
N VAL A 148 -28.71 10.63 -11.98
CA VAL A 148 -29.34 10.61 -13.32
C VAL A 148 -30.08 11.91 -13.61
N ALA A 149 -30.85 12.43 -12.65
CA ALA A 149 -31.52 13.72 -12.80
C ALA A 149 -30.50 14.86 -13.03
N TYR A 150 -29.34 14.79 -12.37
CA TYR A 150 -28.24 15.73 -12.57
C TYR A 150 -27.48 15.53 -13.89
N ALA A 151 -27.43 14.31 -14.43
CA ALA A 151 -26.81 13.99 -15.72
C ALA A 151 -27.62 14.50 -16.92
N LYS A 152 -28.96 14.63 -16.77
CA LYS A 152 -29.88 15.14 -17.81
C LYS A 152 -29.73 14.43 -19.17
N GLY A 153 -29.38 13.14 -19.17
CA GLY A 153 -29.19 12.35 -20.39
C GLY A 153 -27.94 12.71 -21.21
N GLY A 154 -27.00 13.49 -20.66
CA GLY A 154 -25.74 13.79 -21.32
C GLY A 154 -24.88 12.55 -21.55
N VAL A 155 -24.13 12.55 -22.65
CA VAL A 155 -23.09 11.55 -22.95
C VAL A 155 -21.73 12.26 -22.92
N PRO A 156 -20.63 11.59 -22.51
CA PRO A 156 -19.30 12.17 -22.64
C PRO A 156 -19.06 12.61 -24.10
N ASP A 157 -18.75 13.88 -24.31
CA ASP A 157 -18.62 14.47 -25.66
C ASP A 157 -17.24 15.09 -25.91
N GLY A 158 -16.30 14.92 -24.97
CA GLY A 158 -14.95 15.48 -25.05
C GLY A 158 -14.90 17.01 -25.01
N SER A 159 -16.01 17.69 -24.73
CA SER A 159 -16.08 19.16 -24.64
C SER A 159 -15.49 19.73 -23.35
N ASP A 160 -15.07 18.86 -22.43
CA ASP A 160 -14.52 19.25 -21.14
C ASP A 160 -13.19 20.00 -21.33
N THR A 161 -13.16 21.22 -20.81
CA THR A 161 -11.98 22.09 -20.85
C THR A 161 -11.03 21.84 -19.69
N ASP A 162 -11.48 21.14 -18.65
CA ASP A 162 -10.66 20.81 -17.47
C ASP A 162 -9.82 19.55 -17.70
N ALA A 163 -8.59 19.56 -17.20
CA ALA A 163 -7.64 18.46 -17.37
C ALA A 163 -8.09 17.13 -16.71
N LEU A 164 -9.11 17.16 -15.85
CA LEU A 164 -9.69 15.99 -15.21
C LEU A 164 -10.93 15.45 -15.94
N GLN A 165 -11.39 16.15 -16.98
CA GLN A 165 -12.61 15.85 -17.73
C GLN A 165 -13.77 15.51 -16.78
N SER A 166 -14.05 16.46 -15.88
CA SER A 166 -14.90 16.25 -14.71
C SER A 166 -16.33 15.88 -15.07
N ARG A 167 -16.87 16.39 -16.19
CA ARG A 167 -18.21 16.01 -16.67
C ARG A 167 -18.20 14.58 -17.20
N ALA A 168 -17.22 14.20 -18.01
CA ALA A 168 -17.11 12.84 -18.53
C ALA A 168 -16.94 11.82 -17.39
N ALA A 169 -16.08 12.12 -16.39
CA ALA A 169 -15.90 11.31 -15.19
C ALA A 169 -17.20 11.18 -14.37
N ARG A 170 -17.95 12.27 -14.24
CA ARG A 170 -19.27 12.26 -13.57
C ARG A 170 -20.29 11.41 -14.31
N LEU A 171 -20.37 11.53 -15.64
CA LEU A 171 -21.33 10.77 -16.44
C LEU A 171 -21.06 9.26 -16.36
N ILE A 172 -19.80 8.84 -16.47
CA ILE A 172 -19.45 7.41 -16.35
C ILE A 172 -19.67 6.88 -14.93
N THR A 173 -19.40 7.69 -13.91
CA THR A 173 -19.72 7.31 -12.52
C THR A 173 -21.23 7.20 -12.33
N THR A 174 -22.02 8.10 -12.90
CA THR A 174 -23.49 8.01 -12.84
C THR A 174 -23.98 6.74 -13.51
N ALA A 175 -23.43 6.36 -14.66
CA ALA A 175 -23.74 5.10 -15.34
C ALA A 175 -23.41 3.88 -14.47
N LEU A 176 -22.28 3.89 -13.75
CA LEU A 176 -21.94 2.87 -12.75
C LEU A 176 -22.98 2.81 -11.63
N LEU A 177 -23.38 3.94 -11.05
CA LEU A 177 -24.36 3.96 -9.96
C LEU A 177 -25.71 3.41 -10.41
N VAL A 178 -26.16 3.70 -11.64
CA VAL A 178 -27.38 3.11 -12.19
C VAL A 178 -27.25 1.60 -12.34
N ALA A 179 -26.13 1.11 -12.87
CA ALA A 179 -25.90 -0.32 -13.07
C ALA A 179 -25.77 -1.08 -11.74
N ARG A 180 -25.04 -0.55 -10.76
CA ARG A 180 -24.73 -1.23 -9.49
C ARG A 180 -25.78 -1.01 -8.41
N ASP A 181 -26.18 0.25 -8.19
CA ASP A 181 -26.93 0.67 -7.00
C ASP A 181 -28.37 1.10 -7.30
N GLY A 182 -28.69 1.39 -8.57
CA GLY A 182 -30.02 1.78 -9.02
C GLY A 182 -31.04 0.65 -8.92
N ASP A 183 -32.28 0.97 -8.56
CA ASP A 183 -33.39 0.01 -8.60
C ASP A 183 -33.66 -0.52 -10.03
N ASP A 184 -34.35 -1.65 -10.13
CA ASP A 184 -34.60 -2.32 -11.44
C ASP A 184 -35.41 -1.43 -12.39
N ALA A 185 -36.29 -0.58 -11.86
CA ALA A 185 -37.08 0.35 -12.67
C ALA A 185 -36.21 1.45 -13.28
N LEU A 186 -35.30 2.03 -12.50
CA LEU A 186 -34.33 3.02 -12.97
C LEU A 186 -33.41 2.42 -14.02
N LEU A 187 -32.89 1.22 -13.78
CA LEU A 187 -32.03 0.54 -14.74
C LEU A 187 -32.79 0.27 -16.05
N ALA A 188 -34.01 -0.26 -16.00
CA ALA A 188 -34.80 -0.53 -17.20
C ALA A 188 -35.11 0.74 -18.01
N ALA A 189 -35.35 1.87 -17.34
CA ALA A 189 -35.60 3.15 -17.99
C ALA A 189 -34.36 3.77 -18.66
N HIS A 190 -33.16 3.53 -18.11
CA HIS A 190 -31.93 4.18 -18.54
C HIS A 190 -30.88 3.23 -19.13
N GLU A 191 -31.21 1.95 -19.34
CA GLU A 191 -30.25 0.93 -19.80
C GLU A 191 -29.52 1.35 -21.09
N ALA A 192 -30.26 1.84 -22.10
CA ALA A 192 -29.69 2.26 -23.37
C ALA A 192 -28.68 3.41 -23.18
N TRP A 193 -29.03 4.40 -22.36
CA TRP A 193 -28.15 5.51 -22.03
C TRP A 193 -26.89 5.05 -21.28
N VAL A 194 -27.03 4.14 -20.31
CA VAL A 194 -25.87 3.56 -19.59
C VAL A 194 -24.93 2.87 -20.58
N ARG A 195 -25.45 2.10 -21.53
CA ARG A 195 -24.66 1.41 -22.56
C ARG A 195 -23.94 2.39 -23.49
N ASP A 196 -24.59 3.46 -23.91
CA ASP A 196 -23.96 4.50 -24.73
C ASP A 196 -22.80 5.18 -24.00
N VAL A 197 -23.00 5.53 -22.72
CA VAL A 197 -21.95 6.12 -21.87
C VAL A 197 -20.78 5.17 -21.68
N ILE A 198 -21.04 3.87 -21.46
CA ILE A 198 -20.00 2.84 -21.40
C ILE A 198 -19.24 2.76 -22.72
N GLY A 199 -19.94 2.70 -23.86
CA GLY A 199 -19.34 2.62 -25.19
C GLY A 199 -18.34 3.73 -25.44
N VAL A 200 -18.76 4.99 -25.22
CA VAL A 200 -17.89 6.16 -25.39
C VAL A 200 -16.70 6.14 -24.43
N ALA A 201 -16.90 5.78 -23.16
CA ALA A 201 -15.81 5.72 -22.19
C ALA A 201 -14.77 4.62 -22.51
N LEU A 202 -15.17 3.56 -23.22
CA LEU A 202 -14.26 2.48 -23.63
C LEU A 202 -13.44 2.82 -24.88
N GLU A 203 -13.83 3.82 -25.68
CA GLU A 203 -13.03 4.33 -26.80
C GLU A 203 -11.77 5.06 -26.32
N GLU A 204 -11.82 5.63 -25.11
CA GLU A 204 -10.67 6.25 -24.48
C GLU A 204 -9.60 5.19 -24.15
N LYS A 205 -8.34 5.53 -24.43
CA LYS A 205 -7.19 4.76 -23.94
C LYS A 205 -6.70 5.42 -22.66
N SER A 206 -6.65 4.67 -21.56
CA SER A 206 -6.02 5.16 -20.34
C SER A 206 -4.51 5.36 -20.59
N ASP A 207 -4.03 6.59 -20.40
CA ASP A 207 -2.63 6.93 -20.67
C ASP A 207 -1.64 6.11 -19.81
N ARG A 208 -0.52 5.76 -20.44
CA ARG A 208 0.52 4.86 -19.90
C ARG A 208 1.25 5.47 -18.69
N GLY A 209 1.29 4.71 -17.59
CA GLY A 209 2.44 4.67 -16.68
C GLY A 209 2.20 5.17 -15.25
N GLY A 210 1.87 4.24 -14.35
CA GLY A 210 2.23 4.23 -12.93
C GLY A 210 1.98 5.52 -12.15
N GLY A 211 0.84 5.60 -11.45
CA GLY A 211 0.55 6.69 -10.53
C GLY A 211 -0.88 6.65 -9.99
N SER A 212 -1.34 7.77 -9.44
CA SER A 212 -2.71 7.93 -8.90
C SER A 212 -3.82 7.61 -9.91
N ARG A 213 -3.53 7.60 -11.22
CA ARG A 213 -4.47 7.25 -12.31
C ARG A 213 -4.78 5.75 -12.43
N ASP A 214 -4.05 4.88 -11.71
CA ASP A 214 -4.36 3.44 -11.61
C ASP A 214 -5.50 3.15 -10.60
N LEU A 215 -5.92 4.16 -9.81
CA LEU A 215 -7.06 4.05 -8.90
C LEU A 215 -8.37 4.15 -9.69
N LEU A 216 -9.31 3.24 -9.39
CA LEU A 216 -10.62 3.14 -10.05
C LEU A 216 -11.29 4.50 -10.29
N ARG A 217 -11.35 5.34 -9.25
CA ARG A 217 -11.97 6.68 -9.27
C ARG A 217 -11.42 7.67 -10.30
N TYR A 218 -10.23 7.44 -10.84
CA TYR A 218 -9.60 8.31 -11.84
C TYR A 218 -9.41 7.63 -13.19
N ASN A 219 -9.86 6.38 -13.33
CA ASN A 219 -9.72 5.60 -14.55
C ASN A 219 -11.11 5.38 -15.16
N ARG A 220 -11.50 6.24 -16.10
CA ARG A 220 -12.83 6.21 -16.71
C ARG A 220 -13.11 4.92 -17.48
N PRO A 221 -12.17 4.38 -18.29
CA PRO A 221 -12.33 3.05 -18.85
C PRO A 221 -12.55 1.97 -17.77
N ALA A 222 -11.89 2.06 -16.61
CA ALA A 222 -12.11 1.11 -15.51
C ALA A 222 -13.51 1.24 -14.90
N ILE A 223 -14.01 2.47 -14.68
CA ILE A 223 -15.38 2.72 -14.21
C ILE A 223 -16.38 2.15 -15.23
N ALA A 224 -16.12 2.30 -16.53
CA ALA A 224 -16.94 1.74 -17.60
C ALA A 224 -16.97 0.21 -17.58
N ILE A 225 -15.81 -0.44 -17.45
CA ILE A 225 -15.72 -1.90 -17.31
C ILE A 225 -16.47 -2.36 -16.05
N LEU A 226 -16.32 -1.65 -14.93
CA LEU A 226 -17.03 -1.97 -13.69
C LEU A 226 -18.55 -1.85 -13.85
N ALA A 227 -19.03 -0.79 -14.52
CA ALA A 227 -20.44 -0.63 -14.84
C ALA A 227 -20.95 -1.79 -15.71
N LEU A 228 -20.17 -2.22 -16.70
CA LEU A 228 -20.51 -3.38 -17.54
C LEU A 228 -20.56 -4.70 -16.75
N ILE A 229 -19.65 -4.90 -15.79
CA ILE A 229 -19.69 -6.07 -14.88
C ILE A 229 -21.00 -6.09 -14.10
N HIS A 230 -21.45 -4.95 -13.57
CA HIS A 230 -22.71 -4.87 -12.85
C HIS A 230 -23.95 -5.00 -13.75
N LEU A 231 -23.90 -4.49 -14.98
CA LEU A 231 -24.96 -4.74 -15.98
C LEU A 231 -25.07 -6.23 -16.30
N TRP A 232 -23.95 -6.88 -16.61
CA TRP A 232 -23.90 -8.33 -16.83
C TRP A 232 -24.46 -9.10 -15.63
N ALA A 233 -24.04 -8.71 -14.42
CA ALA A 233 -24.44 -9.36 -13.18
C ALA A 233 -25.94 -9.23 -12.84
N ARG A 234 -26.65 -8.26 -13.44
CA ARG A 234 -28.09 -8.05 -13.23
C ARG A 234 -28.94 -8.58 -14.39
N LEU A 235 -28.48 -8.35 -15.63
CA LEU A 235 -29.24 -8.67 -16.84
C LEU A 235 -28.89 -10.03 -17.44
N GLY A 236 -27.75 -10.62 -17.07
CA GLY A 236 -27.32 -11.95 -17.51
C GLY A 236 -27.06 -12.07 -19.01
N LYS A 237 -26.82 -10.96 -19.73
CA LYS A 237 -26.63 -10.98 -21.18
C LYS A 237 -25.28 -11.58 -21.55
N THR A 238 -25.28 -12.57 -22.44
CA THR A 238 -24.05 -13.23 -22.94
C THR A 238 -23.14 -12.24 -23.66
N ALA A 239 -23.70 -11.29 -24.42
CA ALA A 239 -22.91 -10.24 -25.08
C ALA A 239 -22.08 -9.41 -24.09
N ASP A 240 -22.60 -9.16 -22.88
CA ASP A 240 -21.86 -8.41 -21.85
C ASP A 240 -20.73 -9.28 -21.28
N ARG A 241 -20.99 -10.57 -21.01
CA ARG A 241 -19.96 -11.56 -20.61
C ARG A 241 -18.82 -11.61 -21.63
N ASP A 242 -19.17 -11.71 -22.91
CA ASP A 242 -18.20 -11.87 -23.99
C ASP A 242 -17.33 -10.62 -24.16
N ALA A 243 -17.97 -9.44 -24.05
CA ALA A 243 -17.27 -8.17 -24.04
C ALA A 243 -16.29 -8.06 -22.85
N LEU A 244 -16.66 -8.55 -21.65
CA LEU A 244 -15.76 -8.53 -20.48
C LEU A 244 -14.49 -9.35 -20.69
N VAL A 245 -14.58 -10.53 -21.30
CA VAL A 245 -13.40 -11.35 -21.62
C VAL A 245 -12.49 -10.63 -22.61
N ALA A 246 -13.07 -10.01 -23.66
CA ALA A 246 -12.30 -9.21 -24.61
C ALA A 246 -11.64 -7.99 -23.96
N LEU A 247 -12.36 -7.27 -23.10
CA LEU A 247 -11.88 -6.07 -22.40
C LEU A 247 -10.74 -6.39 -21.41
N ALA A 248 -10.63 -7.62 -20.91
CA ALA A 248 -9.50 -8.03 -20.07
C ALA A 248 -8.15 -7.96 -20.79
N THR A 249 -8.16 -8.00 -22.13
CA THR A 249 -6.95 -7.98 -22.98
C THR A 249 -6.44 -6.58 -23.32
N ARG A 250 -7.16 -5.53 -22.88
CA ARG A 250 -6.81 -4.14 -23.16
C ARG A 250 -5.40 -3.79 -22.69
N GLN A 251 -4.67 -3.06 -23.52
CA GLN A 251 -3.28 -2.68 -23.25
C GLN A 251 -3.12 -1.60 -22.17
N ASP A 252 -4.18 -0.82 -21.91
CA ASP A 252 -4.19 0.32 -21.00
C ASP A 252 -4.48 -0.06 -19.53
N ARG A 253 -4.58 -1.37 -19.24
CA ARG A 253 -4.71 -1.95 -17.89
C ARG A 253 -5.95 -1.52 -17.09
N ALA A 254 -6.93 -0.89 -17.73
CA ALA A 254 -8.17 -0.45 -17.08
C ALA A 254 -9.00 -1.61 -16.51
N ALA A 255 -8.88 -2.80 -17.08
CA ALA A 255 -9.63 -3.97 -16.61
C ALA A 255 -9.25 -4.41 -15.19
N THR A 256 -7.99 -4.27 -14.80
CA THR A 256 -7.51 -4.73 -13.50
C THR A 256 -8.20 -4.05 -12.30
N PRO A 257 -8.21 -2.71 -12.16
CA PRO A 257 -8.91 -2.06 -11.04
C PRO A 257 -10.43 -2.29 -11.07
N ALA A 258 -11.03 -2.40 -12.26
CA ALA A 258 -12.46 -2.71 -12.41
C ALA A 258 -12.79 -4.11 -11.88
N VAL A 259 -12.03 -5.12 -12.31
CA VAL A 259 -12.20 -6.50 -11.86
C VAL A 259 -11.90 -6.61 -10.37
N ALA A 260 -10.84 -5.96 -9.87
CA ALA A 260 -10.50 -5.94 -8.45
C ALA A 260 -11.67 -5.50 -7.57
N ALA A 261 -12.45 -4.51 -8.01
CA ALA A 261 -13.63 -4.03 -7.29
C ALA A 261 -14.84 -4.98 -7.39
N ALA A 262 -14.92 -5.81 -8.42
CA ALA A 262 -16.10 -6.65 -8.70
C ALA A 262 -15.89 -8.16 -8.53
N VAL A 263 -14.69 -8.62 -8.14
CA VAL A 263 -14.38 -10.06 -8.00
C VAL A 263 -15.38 -10.82 -7.15
N PRO A 264 -15.83 -10.34 -5.97
CA PRO A 264 -16.84 -11.07 -5.19
C PRO A 264 -18.10 -11.34 -5.99
N ARG A 265 -18.56 -10.35 -6.78
CA ARG A 265 -19.76 -10.46 -7.60
C ARG A 265 -19.57 -11.39 -8.81
N ILE A 266 -18.40 -11.36 -9.44
CA ILE A 266 -18.06 -12.27 -10.55
C ILE A 266 -18.05 -13.71 -10.06
N LEU A 267 -17.38 -13.97 -8.92
CA LEU A 267 -17.28 -15.31 -8.34
C LEU A 267 -18.63 -15.85 -7.85
N GLU A 268 -19.54 -14.98 -7.40
CA GLU A 268 -20.90 -15.37 -7.00
C GLU A 268 -21.73 -15.90 -8.19
N ILE A 269 -21.60 -15.28 -9.36
CA ILE A 269 -22.43 -15.58 -10.52
C ILE A 269 -21.79 -16.66 -11.41
N GLU A 270 -20.56 -16.44 -11.84
CA GLU A 270 -19.84 -17.37 -12.71
C GLU A 270 -18.33 -17.37 -12.39
N PRO A 271 -17.86 -18.27 -11.50
CA PRO A 271 -16.44 -18.37 -11.12
C PRO A 271 -15.48 -18.58 -12.31
N ARG A 272 -15.95 -19.24 -13.38
CA ARG A 272 -15.17 -19.50 -14.59
C ARG A 272 -14.83 -18.21 -15.35
N LEU A 273 -15.70 -17.19 -15.28
CA LEU A 273 -15.50 -15.92 -15.97
C LEU A 273 -14.20 -15.24 -15.50
N PHE A 274 -13.93 -15.23 -14.18
CA PHE A 274 -12.71 -14.63 -13.68
C PHE A 274 -11.44 -15.34 -14.19
N LYS A 275 -11.48 -16.69 -14.27
CA LYS A 275 -10.38 -17.49 -14.84
C LYS A 275 -10.17 -17.18 -16.32
N ALA A 276 -11.26 -17.08 -17.10
CA ALA A 276 -11.24 -16.75 -18.53
C ALA A 276 -10.66 -15.34 -18.77
N MET A 277 -11.13 -14.34 -18.02
CA MET A 277 -10.62 -12.97 -18.11
C MET A 277 -9.12 -12.91 -17.81
N MET A 278 -8.66 -13.63 -16.77
CA MET A 278 -7.25 -13.65 -16.40
C MET A 278 -6.37 -14.35 -17.45
N ARG A 279 -6.81 -15.48 -18.02
CA ARG A 279 -6.08 -16.16 -19.10
C ARG A 279 -6.01 -15.31 -20.36
N ALA A 280 -7.12 -14.67 -20.76
CA ALA A 280 -7.13 -13.71 -21.87
C ALA A 280 -6.21 -12.51 -21.61
N ALA A 281 -6.21 -11.96 -20.39
CA ALA A 281 -5.30 -10.89 -20.03
C ALA A 281 -3.82 -11.34 -20.16
N PHE A 282 -3.49 -12.53 -19.65
CA PHE A 282 -2.13 -13.08 -19.63
C PHE A 282 -1.56 -13.33 -21.03
N SER A 283 -2.39 -13.74 -22.00
CA SER A 283 -1.95 -13.86 -23.40
C SER A 283 -1.57 -12.51 -24.01
N GLY A 284 -2.19 -11.42 -23.56
CA GLY A 284 -1.94 -10.05 -24.00
C GLY A 284 -0.73 -9.35 -23.36
N LEU A 285 0.00 -10.01 -22.44
CA LEU A 285 1.07 -9.36 -21.66
C LEU A 285 2.46 -9.41 -22.32
N THR A 286 2.61 -10.17 -23.41
CA THR A 286 3.86 -10.19 -24.17
C THR A 286 4.06 -8.85 -24.88
N ARG A 287 5.26 -8.31 -24.79
CA ARG A 287 5.67 -7.04 -25.38
C ARG A 287 7.00 -7.20 -26.11
N ARG A 288 7.18 -6.45 -27.19
CA ARG A 288 8.45 -6.31 -27.88
C ARG A 288 9.17 -5.07 -27.35
N TRP A 289 10.48 -5.15 -27.15
CA TRP A 289 11.30 -3.96 -26.90
C TRP A 289 11.29 -3.07 -28.16
N LYS A 290 10.80 -1.82 -28.03
CA LYS A 290 10.89 -0.82 -29.09
C LYS A 290 12.29 -0.21 -29.05
N SER A 291 13.09 -0.44 -30.08
CA SER A 291 14.28 0.37 -30.32
C SER A 291 13.88 1.67 -31.01
N TYR A 292 14.73 2.70 -30.91
CA TYR A 292 14.48 4.02 -31.48
C TYR A 292 14.74 4.09 -33.00
N GLN A 293 15.02 2.96 -33.65
CA GLN A 293 15.30 2.92 -35.08
C GLN A 293 13.99 2.93 -35.91
N PRO A 294 13.95 3.65 -37.05
CA PRO A 294 12.75 3.73 -37.89
C PRO A 294 12.29 2.37 -38.44
N GLU A 295 13.24 1.47 -38.73
CA GLU A 295 12.98 0.10 -39.23
C GLU A 295 12.23 -0.77 -38.20
N ASP A 296 12.33 -0.44 -36.91
CA ASP A 296 11.60 -1.12 -35.84
C ASP A 296 10.12 -0.73 -35.77
N GLU A 297 9.67 0.36 -36.41
CA GLU A 297 8.26 0.75 -36.36
C GLU A 297 7.37 -0.20 -37.17
N ALA A 298 7.83 -0.64 -38.35
CA ALA A 298 7.14 -1.62 -39.16
C ALA A 298 7.10 -3.00 -38.47
N LEU A 299 8.21 -3.40 -37.84
CA LEU A 299 8.29 -4.63 -37.08
C LEU A 299 7.44 -4.60 -35.80
N GLN A 300 7.34 -3.44 -35.15
CA GLN A 300 6.46 -3.23 -34.01
C GLN A 300 4.98 -3.30 -34.42
N ALA A 301 4.61 -2.66 -35.52
CA ALA A 301 3.23 -2.72 -36.04
C ALA A 301 2.84 -4.14 -36.46
N ALA A 302 3.76 -4.88 -37.12
CA ALA A 302 3.55 -6.28 -37.48
C ALA A 302 3.38 -7.16 -36.22
N PHE A 303 4.22 -6.96 -35.20
CA PHE A 303 4.08 -7.64 -33.91
C PHE A 303 2.76 -7.31 -33.22
N GLU A 304 2.34 -6.05 -33.20
CA GLU A 304 1.05 -5.65 -32.61
C GLU A 304 -0.14 -6.28 -33.34
N ALA A 305 -0.07 -6.41 -34.67
CA ALA A 305 -1.09 -7.10 -35.46
C ALA A 305 -1.13 -8.62 -35.20
N GLU A 306 0.03 -9.29 -35.16
CA GLU A 306 0.11 -10.71 -34.81
C GLU A 306 -0.39 -10.96 -33.38
N GLN A 307 0.00 -10.09 -32.45
CA GLN A 307 -0.41 -10.16 -31.06
C GLN A 307 -1.92 -9.93 -30.92
N ALA A 308 -2.51 -9.00 -31.67
CA ALA A 308 -3.97 -8.80 -31.70
C ALA A 308 -4.67 -10.07 -32.20
N ALA A 309 -4.24 -10.64 -33.32
CA ALA A 309 -4.82 -11.88 -33.86
C ALA A 309 -4.70 -13.08 -32.89
N ARG A 310 -3.55 -13.22 -32.21
CA ARG A 310 -3.37 -14.26 -31.18
C ARG A 310 -4.28 -14.04 -29.98
N THR A 311 -4.45 -12.78 -29.57
CA THR A 311 -5.32 -12.41 -28.44
C THR A 311 -6.79 -12.68 -28.78
N ASP A 312 -7.22 -12.35 -29.99
CA ASP A 312 -8.58 -12.63 -30.47
C ASP A 312 -8.88 -14.14 -30.50
N ALA A 313 -7.90 -14.95 -30.93
CA ALA A 313 -8.03 -16.40 -30.92
C ALA A 313 -8.14 -16.97 -29.49
N VAL A 314 -7.38 -16.43 -28.54
CA VAL A 314 -7.49 -16.80 -27.12
C VAL A 314 -8.85 -16.41 -26.56
N VAL A 315 -9.31 -15.18 -26.81
CA VAL A 315 -10.64 -14.73 -26.39
C VAL A 315 -11.71 -15.68 -26.93
N ALA A 316 -11.68 -16.01 -28.22
CA ALA A 316 -12.63 -16.95 -28.82
C ALA A 316 -12.61 -18.35 -28.16
N ALA A 317 -11.42 -18.86 -27.80
CA ALA A 317 -11.29 -20.13 -27.08
C ALA A 317 -11.86 -20.06 -25.66
N GLU A 318 -11.63 -18.96 -24.95
CA GLU A 318 -12.20 -18.73 -23.61
C GLU A 318 -13.72 -18.60 -23.66
N LEU A 319 -14.29 -17.91 -24.65
CA LEU A 319 -15.74 -17.82 -24.85
C LEU A 319 -16.34 -19.20 -25.14
N ALA A 320 -15.72 -19.99 -26.02
CA ALA A 320 -16.15 -21.35 -26.30
C ALA A 320 -16.16 -22.24 -25.05
N TRP A 321 -15.20 -22.05 -24.14
CA TRP A 321 -15.17 -22.76 -22.85
C TRP A 321 -16.29 -22.33 -21.90
N LEU A 322 -16.57 -21.03 -21.80
CA LEU A 322 -17.69 -20.52 -21.01
C LEU A 322 -19.04 -21.08 -21.50
N ASP A 323 -19.16 -21.30 -22.81
CA ASP A 323 -20.32 -21.92 -23.46
C ASP A 323 -20.36 -23.47 -23.36
N GLY A 324 -19.43 -24.08 -22.61
CA GLY A 324 -19.42 -25.52 -22.33
C GLY A 324 -18.42 -26.34 -23.15
N GLY A 325 -17.53 -25.69 -23.89
CA GLY A 325 -16.42 -26.33 -24.60
C GLY A 325 -15.29 -26.82 -23.68
N ALA A 326 -14.19 -27.26 -24.31
CA ALA A 326 -13.00 -27.71 -23.59
C ALA A 326 -12.26 -26.53 -22.94
N GLU A 327 -11.72 -26.73 -21.74
CA GLU A 327 -10.95 -25.71 -21.03
C GLU A 327 -9.60 -25.43 -21.71
N PRO A 328 -9.29 -24.16 -22.05
CA PRO A 328 -7.98 -23.81 -22.61
C PRO A 328 -6.85 -23.97 -21.59
N ASN A 329 -5.64 -24.20 -22.08
CA ASN A 329 -4.43 -24.18 -21.27
C ASN A 329 -4.04 -22.74 -20.87
N TRP A 330 -3.26 -22.60 -19.80
CA TRP A 330 -2.65 -21.31 -19.45
C TRP A 330 -1.75 -20.80 -20.59
N PRO A 331 -1.77 -19.49 -20.90
CA PRO A 331 -0.94 -18.92 -21.96
C PRO A 331 0.56 -19.13 -21.71
N ALA A 332 1.27 -19.59 -22.74
CA ALA A 332 2.72 -19.69 -22.71
C ALA A 332 3.38 -18.31 -22.81
N TRP A 333 4.36 -18.06 -21.95
CA TRP A 333 5.19 -16.85 -21.98
C TRP A 333 6.48 -17.08 -22.77
N PRO A 334 7.06 -16.03 -23.37
CA PRO A 334 8.26 -16.16 -24.18
C PRO A 334 9.42 -16.77 -23.40
N GLU A 335 10.35 -17.40 -24.12
CA GLU A 335 11.63 -17.87 -23.57
C GLU A 335 12.61 -16.71 -23.34
N GLU A 336 12.21 -15.75 -22.52
CA GLU A 336 13.06 -14.63 -22.12
C GLU A 336 14.12 -15.07 -21.09
N ARG A 337 15.28 -14.42 -21.13
CA ARG A 337 16.36 -14.59 -20.15
C ARG A 337 16.53 -13.30 -19.35
N PRO A 338 16.86 -13.39 -18.05
CA PRO A 338 17.12 -12.20 -17.26
C PRO A 338 18.37 -11.50 -17.80
N ASN A 339 18.32 -10.17 -17.82
CA ASN A 339 19.49 -9.37 -18.15
C ASN A 339 20.49 -9.45 -17.01
N LEU A 340 21.71 -9.93 -17.27
CA LEU A 340 22.79 -9.91 -16.30
C LEU A 340 23.37 -8.49 -16.20
N ARG A 341 23.51 -7.99 -14.97
CA ARG A 341 24.22 -6.76 -14.71
C ARG A 341 25.71 -7.01 -14.95
N ARG A 342 26.30 -6.32 -15.92
CA ARG A 342 27.77 -6.30 -16.03
C ARG A 342 28.31 -5.69 -14.75
N ALA A 343 29.06 -6.48 -13.97
CA ALA A 343 29.77 -5.97 -12.82
C ALA A 343 30.67 -4.82 -13.29
N SER A 344 30.32 -3.58 -12.95
CA SER A 344 31.21 -2.44 -13.14
C SER A 344 32.37 -2.63 -12.19
N ARG A 345 33.40 -3.38 -12.62
CA ARG A 345 34.68 -3.39 -11.92
C ARG A 345 35.22 -1.97 -12.03
N MET A 346 35.07 -1.17 -10.96
CA MET A 346 35.86 0.03 -10.79
C MET A 346 37.32 -0.41 -10.83
N GLN A 347 38.00 -0.10 -11.92
CA GLN A 347 39.44 -0.30 -12.05
C GLN A 347 40.07 0.68 -11.06
N VAL A 348 40.47 0.19 -9.89
CA VAL A 348 41.29 0.95 -8.96
C VAL A 348 42.67 1.09 -9.62
N PRO A 349 43.14 2.30 -9.95
CA PRO A 349 44.47 2.46 -10.49
C PRO A 349 45.47 2.12 -9.38
N GLY A 350 46.26 1.05 -9.56
CA GLY A 350 47.42 0.79 -8.69
C GLY A 350 47.49 -0.56 -7.97
N SER A 351 46.87 -1.64 -8.46
CA SER A 351 47.29 -3.00 -8.05
C SER A 351 47.77 -3.81 -9.26
N VAL A 352 49.08 -3.87 -9.41
CA VAL A 352 49.76 -4.74 -10.38
C VAL A 352 49.77 -6.16 -9.81
N THR A 353 49.05 -7.07 -10.47
CA THR A 353 49.64 -8.29 -11.05
C THR A 353 48.59 -8.93 -11.93
N ALA A 354 48.66 -8.61 -13.22
CA ALA A 354 48.07 -9.43 -14.26
C ALA A 354 48.85 -10.75 -14.29
N LYS A 355 48.29 -11.79 -13.66
CA LYS A 355 48.46 -13.13 -14.19
C LYS A 355 47.21 -13.42 -15.01
N GLU A 356 47.47 -13.61 -16.29
CA GLU A 356 46.60 -14.19 -17.30
C GLU A 356 45.62 -15.18 -16.64
N PHE A 357 44.35 -14.78 -16.59
CA PHE A 357 43.28 -15.76 -16.66
C PHE A 357 42.84 -15.75 -18.11
N ASP A 358 43.04 -16.90 -18.72
CA ASP A 358 42.77 -17.20 -20.11
C ASP A 358 41.43 -16.62 -20.55
N ALA A 359 41.49 -15.93 -21.68
CA ALA A 359 40.36 -15.67 -22.52
C ALA A 359 39.90 -17.00 -23.14
N ASP A 360 39.18 -17.80 -22.38
CA ASP A 360 38.32 -18.90 -22.86
C ASP A 360 37.41 -19.31 -21.69
N GLU A 361 36.11 -19.53 -21.97
CA GLU A 361 34.99 -19.65 -21.01
C GLU A 361 34.33 -18.35 -20.54
N ALA A 362 34.15 -17.38 -21.43
CA ALA A 362 32.84 -16.74 -21.46
C ALA A 362 31.91 -17.67 -22.24
N PRO A 363 30.72 -18.06 -21.73
CA PRO A 363 29.68 -18.40 -22.68
C PRO A 363 29.36 -17.10 -23.40
N GLU A 364 29.94 -16.94 -24.60
CA GLU A 364 29.30 -16.20 -25.66
C GLU A 364 27.90 -16.81 -25.78
N THR A 365 26.94 -16.25 -25.04
CA THR A 365 25.55 -16.43 -25.39
C THR A 365 25.41 -15.73 -26.73
N ASP A 366 25.54 -16.51 -27.80
CA ASP A 366 24.99 -16.26 -29.12
C ASP A 366 23.62 -15.61 -28.94
N THR A 367 23.63 -14.29 -28.86
CA THR A 367 22.42 -13.50 -28.92
C THR A 367 22.40 -13.09 -30.36
N ASP A 368 21.73 -13.91 -31.17
CA ASP A 368 21.40 -13.54 -32.54
C ASP A 368 20.83 -12.10 -32.49
N PRO A 369 21.54 -11.08 -33.03
CA PRO A 369 21.09 -9.68 -32.96
C PRO A 369 19.74 -9.46 -33.65
N SER A 370 19.28 -10.47 -34.41
CA SER A 370 18.04 -10.49 -35.19
C SER A 370 16.81 -10.99 -34.41
N SER A 371 16.96 -11.60 -33.24
CA SER A 371 15.81 -12.10 -32.47
C SER A 371 15.08 -10.94 -31.78
N PRO A 372 13.78 -10.69 -32.07
CA PRO A 372 13.04 -9.63 -31.42
C PRO A 372 12.98 -9.92 -29.92
N ILE A 373 13.54 -9.05 -29.09
CA ILE A 373 13.58 -9.24 -27.64
C ILE A 373 12.14 -9.08 -27.12
N LEU A 374 11.41 -10.19 -27.08
CA LEU A 374 10.09 -10.29 -26.46
C LEU A 374 10.28 -10.39 -24.95
N TYR A 375 9.44 -9.69 -24.20
CA TYR A 375 9.43 -9.74 -22.74
C TYR A 375 8.00 -9.75 -22.20
N THR A 376 7.82 -10.32 -21.02
CA THR A 376 6.53 -10.33 -20.34
C THR A 376 6.35 -9.07 -19.49
N ASN A 377 5.18 -8.45 -19.57
CA ASN A 377 4.80 -7.35 -18.70
C ASN A 377 4.45 -7.84 -17.28
N HIS A 378 5.45 -8.29 -16.52
CA HIS A 378 5.30 -8.88 -15.20
C HIS A 378 4.58 -7.97 -14.18
N LYS A 379 4.69 -6.63 -14.30
CA LYS A 379 3.95 -5.70 -13.43
C LYS A 379 2.43 -5.79 -13.64
N ALA A 380 2.00 -5.88 -14.90
CA ALA A 380 0.58 -6.06 -15.21
C ALA A 380 0.09 -7.43 -14.72
N ALA A 381 0.90 -8.48 -14.91
CA ALA A 381 0.59 -9.83 -14.42
C ALA A 381 0.46 -9.85 -12.88
N ALA A 382 1.34 -9.12 -12.18
CA ALA A 382 1.31 -8.99 -10.72
C ALA A 382 0.01 -8.34 -10.22
N CYS A 383 -0.53 -7.35 -10.93
CA CYS A 383 -1.79 -6.73 -10.55
C CYS A 383 -2.96 -7.74 -10.58
N TRP A 384 -3.01 -8.63 -11.57
CA TRP A 384 -4.00 -9.71 -11.62
C TRP A 384 -3.81 -10.73 -10.48
N LEU A 385 -2.56 -11.09 -10.17
CA LEU A 385 -2.28 -11.95 -9.01
C LEU A 385 -2.67 -11.33 -7.67
N ALA A 386 -2.53 -10.01 -7.54
CA ALA A 386 -2.97 -9.30 -6.34
C ALA A 386 -4.48 -9.43 -6.13
N ILE A 387 -5.29 -9.45 -7.21
CA ILE A 387 -6.73 -9.71 -7.16
C ILE A 387 -7.02 -11.13 -6.67
N VAL A 388 -6.32 -12.13 -7.21
CA VAL A 388 -6.48 -13.53 -6.77
C VAL A 388 -6.14 -13.63 -5.28
N ARG A 389 -5.09 -12.95 -4.82
CA ARG A 389 -4.64 -12.99 -3.44
C ARG A 389 -5.63 -12.33 -2.47
N SER A 390 -6.30 -11.24 -2.88
CA SER A 390 -7.26 -10.54 -2.03
C SER A 390 -8.58 -11.30 -1.86
N ALA A 391 -8.94 -12.16 -2.81
CA ALA A 391 -10.10 -13.03 -2.68
C ALA A 391 -9.86 -14.14 -1.63
N PRO A 392 -10.90 -14.64 -0.94
CA PRO A 392 -10.79 -15.80 -0.05
C PRO A 392 -10.23 -17.03 -0.78
N ALA A 393 -9.33 -17.77 -0.13
CA ALA A 393 -8.63 -18.91 -0.74
C ALA A 393 -9.60 -19.93 -1.37
N GLU A 394 -10.65 -20.28 -0.62
CA GLU A 394 -11.69 -21.23 -1.01
C GLU A 394 -12.53 -20.79 -2.22
N ALA A 395 -12.58 -19.49 -2.50
CA ALA A 395 -13.37 -18.95 -3.61
C ALA A 395 -12.70 -19.15 -4.98
N ILE A 396 -11.40 -19.45 -5.03
CA ILE A 396 -10.65 -19.62 -6.28
C ILE A 396 -9.87 -20.94 -6.22
N GLY A 397 -10.48 -22.02 -6.70
CA GLY A 397 -9.89 -23.37 -6.67
C GLY A 397 -8.70 -23.59 -7.60
N TRP A 398 -8.46 -22.70 -8.57
CA TRP A 398 -7.43 -22.86 -9.61
C TRP A 398 -6.12 -22.10 -9.32
N ARG A 399 -5.92 -21.57 -8.10
CA ARG A 399 -4.71 -20.81 -7.72
C ARG A 399 -3.41 -21.57 -7.99
N GLN A 400 -3.41 -22.87 -7.70
CA GLN A 400 -2.24 -23.74 -7.84
C GLN A 400 -1.87 -24.04 -9.30
N GLU A 401 -2.81 -23.84 -10.24
CA GLU A 401 -2.54 -23.96 -11.66
C GLU A 401 -1.63 -22.83 -12.15
N ILE A 402 -1.77 -21.61 -11.61
CA ILE A 402 -0.90 -20.47 -11.95
C ILE A 402 0.55 -20.80 -11.59
N VAL A 403 0.76 -21.34 -10.38
CA VAL A 403 2.09 -21.75 -9.92
C VAL A 403 2.66 -22.78 -10.89
N SER A 404 1.88 -23.81 -11.22
CA SER A 404 2.31 -24.87 -12.13
C SER A 404 2.62 -24.37 -13.54
N ALA A 405 1.84 -23.42 -14.06
CA ALA A 405 2.00 -22.86 -15.40
C ALA A 405 3.24 -21.95 -15.54
N TYR A 406 3.62 -21.23 -14.47
CA TYR A 406 4.62 -20.17 -14.54
C TYR A 406 5.87 -20.43 -13.68
N ILE A 407 6.03 -21.63 -13.11
CA ILE A 407 7.19 -21.98 -12.28
C ILE A 407 8.52 -21.89 -13.04
N ASP A 408 8.57 -22.43 -14.27
CA ASP A 408 9.80 -22.44 -15.07
C ASP A 408 10.19 -21.03 -15.51
N TRP A 409 9.20 -20.24 -15.96
CA TRP A 409 9.44 -18.85 -16.32
C TRP A 409 9.90 -18.02 -15.11
N THR A 410 9.24 -18.18 -13.97
CA THR A 410 9.57 -17.42 -12.74
C THR A 410 10.96 -17.80 -12.23
N GLY A 411 11.30 -19.10 -12.21
CA GLY A 411 12.62 -19.58 -11.83
C GLY A 411 13.70 -19.00 -12.75
N ARG A 412 13.53 -19.14 -14.07
CA ARG A 412 14.49 -18.64 -15.07
C ARG A 412 14.70 -17.13 -14.95
N MET A 413 13.62 -16.36 -14.80
CA MET A 413 13.69 -14.91 -14.69
C MET A 413 14.27 -14.42 -13.36
N ASN A 414 14.22 -15.24 -12.30
CA ASN A 414 14.95 -15.02 -11.06
C ASN A 414 16.39 -15.58 -11.09
N GLY A 415 16.87 -16.05 -12.24
CA GLY A 415 18.25 -16.50 -12.42
C GLY A 415 18.50 -17.95 -12.01
N LEU A 416 17.47 -18.79 -11.90
CA LEU A 416 17.65 -20.22 -11.70
C LEU A 416 18.52 -20.81 -12.83
N GLY A 417 19.59 -21.52 -12.45
CA GLY A 417 20.59 -22.06 -13.38
C GLY A 417 21.81 -21.15 -13.63
N TYR A 418 21.82 -19.93 -13.09
CA TYR A 418 23.01 -19.07 -13.08
C TYR A 418 23.86 -19.27 -11.81
N ALA A 419 25.10 -18.76 -11.83
CA ALA A 419 26.00 -18.81 -10.68
C ALA A 419 25.45 -18.04 -9.47
N ALA A 420 25.87 -18.42 -8.27
CA ALA A 420 25.37 -17.84 -7.01
C ALA A 420 25.62 -16.33 -6.88
N ASP A 421 26.67 -15.80 -7.53
CA ASP A 421 27.06 -14.40 -7.55
C ASP A 421 26.46 -13.60 -8.72
N ALA A 422 25.60 -14.22 -9.54
CA ALA A 422 24.96 -13.56 -10.66
C ALA A 422 24.08 -12.39 -10.20
N GLU A 423 24.39 -11.17 -10.68
CA GLU A 423 23.57 -9.99 -10.46
C GLU A 423 22.62 -9.77 -11.63
N LEU A 424 21.31 -9.68 -11.34
CA LEU A 424 20.28 -9.41 -12.35
C LEU A 424 20.03 -7.92 -12.47
N SER A 425 19.78 -7.41 -13.68
CA SER A 425 19.54 -5.99 -13.94
C SER A 425 18.08 -5.59 -13.77
N ARG A 426 17.14 -6.54 -13.77
CA ARG A 426 15.69 -6.31 -13.70
C ARG A 426 15.11 -7.10 -12.54
N GLU A 427 14.73 -6.40 -11.48
CA GLU A 427 14.06 -6.98 -10.31
C GLU A 427 12.57 -7.20 -10.61
N LEU A 428 12.05 -8.39 -10.32
CA LEU A 428 10.66 -8.81 -10.56
C LEU A 428 9.78 -8.57 -9.33
N THR A 429 10.08 -7.54 -8.55
CA THR A 429 9.58 -7.37 -7.18
C THR A 429 8.06 -7.49 -7.06
N ASP A 430 7.30 -6.81 -7.93
CA ASP A 430 5.84 -6.83 -7.91
C ASP A 430 5.28 -8.25 -8.19
N TRP A 431 5.85 -8.94 -9.18
CA TRP A 431 5.45 -10.31 -9.52
C TRP A 431 5.81 -11.29 -8.42
N ASN A 432 7.07 -11.25 -7.97
CA ASN A 432 7.59 -12.13 -6.93
C ASN A 432 6.79 -12.00 -5.63
N LEU A 433 6.43 -10.78 -5.23
CA LEU A 433 5.63 -10.52 -4.03
C LEU A 433 4.28 -11.26 -4.03
N GLN A 434 3.65 -11.39 -5.21
CA GLN A 434 2.35 -12.07 -5.34
C GLN A 434 2.52 -13.56 -5.65
N TYR A 435 3.35 -13.91 -6.62
CA TYR A 435 3.56 -15.29 -7.06
C TYR A 435 4.10 -16.17 -5.93
N TYR A 436 5.13 -15.71 -5.20
CA TYR A 436 5.75 -16.53 -4.17
C TYR A 436 4.87 -16.74 -2.93
N ALA A 437 3.80 -15.95 -2.77
CA ALA A 437 2.79 -16.22 -1.76
C ALA A 437 1.98 -17.49 -2.09
N PHE A 438 1.55 -17.66 -3.35
CA PHE A 438 0.87 -18.88 -3.81
C PHE A 438 1.81 -20.09 -3.85
N TYR A 439 3.06 -19.85 -4.22
CA TYR A 439 4.09 -20.88 -4.20
C TYR A 439 4.39 -21.39 -2.78
N ALA A 440 4.35 -20.51 -1.76
CA ALA A 440 4.46 -20.95 -0.36
C ALA A 440 3.29 -21.85 0.06
N GLU A 441 2.07 -21.55 -0.37
CA GLU A 441 0.90 -22.42 -0.19
C GLU A 441 1.15 -23.81 -0.79
N ARG A 442 1.65 -23.86 -2.03
CA ARG A 442 2.03 -25.12 -2.71
C ARG A 442 3.06 -25.94 -1.93
N LEU A 443 4.11 -25.29 -1.42
CA LEU A 443 5.14 -25.96 -0.63
C LEU A 443 4.61 -26.56 0.68
N LEU A 444 3.65 -25.86 1.31
CA LEU A 444 3.07 -26.32 2.58
C LEU A 444 2.03 -27.42 2.39
N ASP A 445 1.25 -27.38 1.30
CA ASP A 445 0.12 -28.28 1.07
C ASP A 445 0.48 -29.48 0.17
N GLY A 446 1.63 -29.45 -0.50
CA GLY A 446 2.14 -30.57 -1.30
C GLY A 446 2.66 -31.75 -0.47
N ASP A 447 2.76 -32.93 -1.09
CA ASP A 447 3.41 -34.11 -0.50
C ASP A 447 4.94 -33.94 -0.39
N ASP A 448 5.62 -34.88 0.27
CA ASP A 448 7.08 -34.81 0.49
C ASP A 448 7.88 -34.82 -0.83
N ALA A 449 7.37 -35.51 -1.85
CA ALA A 449 7.99 -35.56 -3.18
C ALA A 449 7.89 -34.20 -3.88
N SER A 450 6.70 -33.59 -3.89
CA SER A 450 6.45 -32.27 -4.46
C SER A 450 7.23 -31.19 -3.72
N PHE A 451 7.29 -31.25 -2.39
CA PHE A 451 8.12 -30.33 -1.60
C PHE A 451 9.59 -30.40 -1.97
N THR A 452 10.12 -31.61 -2.12
CA THR A 452 11.52 -31.82 -2.50
C THR A 452 11.80 -31.35 -3.93
N ALA A 453 10.87 -31.58 -4.86
CA ALA A 453 10.99 -31.16 -6.25
C ALA A 453 10.88 -29.63 -6.42
N ASP A 454 10.00 -28.99 -5.64
CA ASP A 454 9.74 -27.56 -5.76
C ASP A 454 10.80 -26.73 -5.03
N LEU A 455 11.29 -27.14 -3.86
CA LEU A 455 12.22 -26.35 -3.02
C LEU A 455 13.43 -25.73 -3.77
N PRO A 456 14.09 -26.42 -4.72
CA PRO A 456 15.15 -25.86 -5.56
C PRO A 456 14.82 -24.54 -6.27
N PHE A 457 13.55 -24.30 -6.61
CA PHE A 457 13.12 -23.06 -7.27
C PHE A 457 13.28 -21.80 -6.39
N VAL A 458 13.54 -21.97 -5.09
CA VAL A 458 13.92 -20.89 -4.18
C VAL A 458 15.36 -21.04 -3.72
N THR A 459 15.78 -22.24 -3.29
CA THR A 459 17.11 -22.41 -2.65
C THR A 459 18.28 -22.34 -3.62
N HIS A 460 18.07 -22.66 -4.91
CA HIS A 460 19.12 -22.61 -5.95
C HIS A 460 19.16 -21.28 -6.71
N LEU A 461 18.38 -20.28 -6.27
CA LEU A 461 18.49 -18.94 -6.82
C LEU A 461 19.84 -18.30 -6.46
N PRO A 462 20.35 -17.38 -7.31
CA PRO A 462 21.49 -16.54 -6.97
C PRO A 462 21.23 -15.73 -5.69
N ASP A 463 22.30 -15.28 -5.03
CA ASP A 463 22.24 -14.70 -3.69
C ASP A 463 21.27 -13.50 -3.59
N ALA A 464 21.31 -12.57 -4.55
CA ALA A 464 20.42 -11.40 -4.55
C ALA A 464 18.92 -11.78 -4.76
N PRO A 465 18.54 -12.50 -5.83
CA PRO A 465 17.17 -13.00 -5.99
C PRO A 465 16.68 -13.86 -4.82
N PHE A 466 17.55 -14.72 -4.25
CA PHE A 466 17.23 -15.50 -3.06
C PHE A 466 16.82 -14.60 -1.90
N THR A 467 17.59 -13.54 -1.60
CA THR A 467 17.27 -12.64 -0.47
C THR A 467 15.91 -11.93 -0.64
N GLU A 468 15.50 -11.61 -1.87
CA GLU A 468 14.20 -11.00 -2.15
C GLU A 468 13.04 -12.01 -2.03
N VAL A 469 13.23 -13.19 -2.60
CA VAL A 469 12.18 -14.22 -2.70
C VAL A 469 11.95 -14.93 -1.36
N ALA A 470 13.04 -15.34 -0.69
CA ALA A 470 12.96 -16.17 0.52
C ALA A 470 12.20 -15.46 1.65
N GLY A 471 12.33 -14.14 1.78
CA GLY A 471 11.57 -13.37 2.77
C GLY A 471 10.06 -13.39 2.50
N THR A 472 9.65 -13.36 1.23
CA THR A 472 8.24 -13.45 0.81
C THR A 472 7.67 -14.84 1.09
N VAL A 473 8.39 -15.88 0.66
CA VAL A 473 8.01 -17.29 0.86
C VAL A 473 7.87 -17.60 2.35
N GLN A 474 8.88 -17.23 3.15
CA GLN A 474 8.87 -17.48 4.59
C GLN A 474 7.69 -16.79 5.25
N HIS A 475 7.46 -15.50 4.95
CA HIS A 475 6.36 -14.76 5.56
C HIS A 475 4.99 -15.33 5.20
N ALA A 476 4.79 -15.71 3.93
CA ALA A 476 3.54 -16.33 3.49
C ALA A 476 3.31 -17.69 4.19
N ALA A 477 4.36 -18.50 4.33
CA ALA A 477 4.29 -19.75 5.07
C ALA A 477 3.94 -19.54 6.56
N ASP A 478 4.50 -18.50 7.19
CA ASP A 478 4.19 -18.17 8.57
C ASP A 478 2.72 -17.73 8.73
N VAL A 479 2.21 -16.88 7.84
CA VAL A 479 0.80 -16.47 7.83
C VAL A 479 -0.13 -17.68 7.72
N LEU A 480 0.17 -18.62 6.83
CA LEU A 480 -0.61 -19.85 6.67
C LEU A 480 -0.55 -20.74 7.93
N TYR A 481 0.62 -20.93 8.51
CA TYR A 481 0.75 -21.75 9.71
C TYR A 481 0.04 -21.11 10.92
N PHE A 482 0.35 -19.86 11.27
CA PHE A 482 -0.13 -19.24 12.50
C PHE A 482 -1.64 -18.94 12.47
N ASN A 483 -2.21 -18.56 11.32
CA ASN A 483 -3.65 -18.29 11.23
C ASN A 483 -4.52 -19.55 11.18
N HIS A 484 -3.95 -20.72 10.86
CA HIS A 484 -4.68 -21.99 10.82
C HIS A 484 -4.20 -22.93 11.93
N THR A 485 -4.95 -23.00 13.03
CA THR A 485 -4.60 -23.79 14.23
C THR A 485 -4.53 -25.30 13.99
N SER A 486 -5.18 -25.81 12.94
CA SER A 486 -5.15 -27.23 12.57
C SER A 486 -3.87 -27.65 11.82
N ARG A 487 -3.05 -26.72 11.32
CA ARG A 487 -1.84 -27.05 10.55
C ARG A 487 -0.70 -27.53 11.46
N ALA A 488 -0.13 -28.68 11.11
CA ALA A 488 1.02 -29.26 11.81
C ALA A 488 2.30 -28.43 11.58
N PRO A 489 3.20 -28.34 12.58
CA PRO A 489 4.43 -27.53 12.48
C PRO A 489 5.51 -28.15 11.58
N ALA A 490 5.46 -29.45 11.29
CA ALA A 490 6.57 -30.17 10.64
C ALA A 490 7.00 -29.54 9.30
N ARG A 491 6.06 -29.21 8.42
CA ARG A 491 6.38 -28.67 7.09
C ARG A 491 6.87 -27.22 7.13
N PRO A 492 6.23 -26.28 7.85
CA PRO A 492 6.78 -24.94 8.05
C PRO A 492 8.17 -24.93 8.69
N VAL A 493 8.43 -25.81 9.66
CA VAL A 493 9.74 -25.97 10.32
C VAL A 493 10.79 -26.45 9.32
N ALA A 494 10.48 -27.48 8.52
CA ALA A 494 11.39 -28.00 7.50
C ALA A 494 11.72 -26.95 6.42
N LEU A 495 10.72 -26.16 5.98
CA LEU A 495 10.93 -25.05 5.05
C LEU A 495 11.90 -24.02 5.64
N ARG A 496 11.65 -23.57 6.88
CA ARG A 496 12.51 -22.60 7.55
C ARG A 496 13.93 -23.13 7.73
N GLU A 497 14.09 -24.39 8.10
CA GLU A 497 15.40 -25.02 8.26
C GLU A 497 16.23 -24.95 6.97
N LYS A 498 15.62 -25.25 5.82
CA LYS A 498 16.29 -25.19 4.51
C LYS A 498 16.64 -23.76 4.11
N LEU A 499 15.75 -22.80 4.37
CA LEU A 499 16.00 -21.40 4.05
C LEU A 499 17.06 -20.78 4.97
N VAL A 500 17.06 -21.12 6.27
CA VAL A 500 18.11 -20.71 7.22
C VAL A 500 19.45 -21.28 6.82
N ALA A 501 19.53 -22.57 6.47
CA ALA A 501 20.75 -23.18 5.99
C ALA A 501 21.29 -22.47 4.73
N ARG A 502 20.42 -22.13 3.77
CA ARG A 502 20.81 -21.38 2.57
C ARG A 502 21.26 -19.96 2.88
N LEU A 503 20.57 -19.26 3.78
CA LEU A 503 20.92 -17.91 4.23
C LEU A 503 22.33 -17.87 4.85
N MET A 504 22.68 -18.88 5.64
CA MET A 504 24.00 -18.98 6.27
C MET A 504 25.14 -19.26 5.27
N MET A 505 24.82 -19.70 4.06
CA MET A 505 25.78 -19.88 2.96
C MET A 505 25.99 -18.61 2.13
N LEU A 506 25.23 -17.54 2.35
CA LEU A 506 25.44 -16.29 1.62
C LEU A 506 26.82 -15.71 1.93
N ASN A 507 27.52 -15.25 0.90
CA ASN A 507 28.83 -14.61 1.07
C ASN A 507 28.75 -13.44 2.08
N ARG A 508 27.67 -12.65 2.03
CA ARG A 508 27.43 -11.51 2.95
C ARG A 508 27.27 -11.94 4.41
N TRP A 509 26.68 -13.10 4.66
CA TRP A 509 26.52 -13.65 6.01
C TRP A 509 27.87 -14.10 6.58
N GLN A 510 28.68 -14.77 5.75
CA GLN A 510 30.01 -15.26 6.14
C GLN A 510 31.05 -14.15 6.25
N SER A 511 30.95 -13.13 5.41
CA SER A 511 31.92 -12.04 5.32
C SER A 511 31.65 -10.86 6.26
N ALA A 512 30.64 -10.94 7.12
CA ALA A 512 30.32 -9.84 8.02
C ALA A 512 31.48 -9.60 8.99
N ARG A 513 32.15 -8.45 8.81
CA ARG A 513 33.50 -8.21 9.33
C ARG A 513 33.53 -7.78 10.79
N ASP A 514 32.48 -7.13 11.27
CA ASP A 514 32.40 -6.60 12.63
C ASP A 514 31.08 -7.02 13.32
N PRO A 515 31.14 -7.92 14.32
CA PRO A 515 29.96 -8.31 15.10
C PRO A 515 29.29 -7.15 15.87
N ALA A 516 30.01 -6.05 16.11
CA ALA A 516 29.49 -4.86 16.79
C ALA A 516 28.82 -3.86 15.82
N GLU A 517 28.86 -4.08 14.50
CA GLU A 517 28.24 -3.18 13.54
C GLU A 517 26.71 -3.25 13.64
N ALA A 518 26.08 -2.14 14.03
CA ALA A 518 24.63 -2.01 14.11
C ALA A 518 23.95 -1.85 12.74
N ARG A 519 24.74 -1.57 11.68
CA ARG A 519 24.22 -1.32 10.33
C ARG A 519 24.02 -2.63 9.58
N ILE A 520 22.78 -2.85 9.14
CA ILE A 520 22.40 -3.96 8.27
C ILE A 520 22.33 -3.53 6.83
N ASP A 521 22.87 -4.37 5.94
CA ASP A 521 22.74 -4.15 4.51
C ASP A 521 21.28 -4.33 4.09
N LEU A 522 20.83 -3.45 3.19
CA LEU A 522 19.43 -3.39 2.78
C LEU A 522 18.91 -4.70 2.17
N LYS A 523 19.80 -5.50 1.56
CA LYS A 523 19.42 -6.72 0.84
C LYS A 523 19.25 -7.91 1.80
N SER A 524 20.11 -8.05 2.80
CA SER A 524 20.04 -9.16 3.75
C SER A 524 19.11 -8.89 4.94
N GLY A 525 18.91 -7.63 5.33
CA GLY A 525 18.15 -7.29 6.54
C GLY A 525 16.69 -7.75 6.50
N GLY A 526 16.04 -7.63 5.34
CA GLY A 526 14.66 -8.08 5.14
C GLY A 526 14.49 -9.59 5.35
N VAL A 527 15.35 -10.41 4.72
CA VAL A 527 15.27 -11.87 4.83
C VAL A 527 15.65 -12.36 6.23
N ILE A 528 16.69 -11.78 6.86
CA ILE A 528 17.09 -12.14 8.23
C ILE A 528 15.94 -11.85 9.20
N ALA A 529 15.30 -10.68 9.08
CA ALA A 529 14.15 -10.33 9.92
C ALA A 529 13.02 -11.34 9.74
N LYS A 530 12.65 -11.70 8.48
CA LYS A 530 11.59 -12.69 8.22
C LYS A 530 11.90 -14.07 8.79
N MET A 531 13.14 -14.54 8.69
CA MET A 531 13.61 -15.79 9.31
C MET A 531 13.56 -15.77 10.84
N LEU A 532 13.44 -14.60 11.48
CA LEU A 532 13.29 -14.43 12.92
C LEU A 532 11.90 -13.90 13.30
N PHE A 533 10.89 -14.02 12.42
CA PHE A 533 9.53 -13.54 12.65
C PHE A 533 9.38 -12.02 12.85
N ASN A 534 10.21 -11.24 12.18
CA ASN A 534 10.22 -9.79 12.22
C ASN A 534 9.95 -9.17 10.83
N THR A 535 9.43 -7.95 10.82
CA THR A 535 9.48 -7.04 9.69
C THR A 535 10.69 -6.13 9.85
N TYR A 536 11.23 -5.62 8.73
CA TYR A 536 12.31 -4.65 8.74
C TYR A 536 12.02 -3.55 7.73
N GLY A 537 12.14 -2.29 8.16
CA GLY A 537 12.11 -1.12 7.29
C GLY A 537 13.20 -0.13 7.71
N MET A 538 13.83 0.53 6.73
CA MET A 538 14.92 1.48 7.02
C MET A 538 14.52 2.61 7.97
N ILE A 539 13.25 3.04 7.92
CA ILE A 539 12.73 4.15 8.75
C ILE A 539 12.14 3.63 10.06
N ASN A 540 11.41 2.51 10.02
CA ASN A 540 10.62 2.02 11.15
C ASN A 540 11.37 1.01 12.04
N GLY A 541 12.61 0.64 11.67
CA GLY A 541 13.39 -0.37 12.38
C GLY A 541 12.84 -1.78 12.17
N THR A 542 13.06 -2.65 13.16
CA THR A 542 12.60 -4.05 13.18
C THR A 542 11.63 -4.29 14.33
N HIS A 543 10.56 -5.05 14.07
CA HIS A 543 9.56 -5.47 15.07
C HIS A 543 9.01 -6.85 14.71
N SER A 544 8.60 -7.63 15.71
CA SER A 544 7.93 -8.90 15.45
C SER A 544 6.55 -8.65 14.85
N TYR A 545 6.17 -9.43 13.84
CA TYR A 545 4.81 -9.39 13.28
C TYR A 545 3.88 -10.42 13.94
N LEU A 546 4.35 -11.18 14.93
CA LEU A 546 3.53 -12.14 15.66
C LEU A 546 2.74 -11.44 16.77
N PRO A 547 1.41 -11.65 16.86
CA PRO A 547 0.64 -11.20 18.01
C PRO A 547 0.86 -12.14 19.22
N PRO A 548 0.73 -11.64 20.46
CA PRO A 548 0.88 -12.45 21.68
C PRO A 548 0.02 -13.72 21.71
N ALA A 549 -1.19 -13.65 21.15
CA ALA A 549 -2.13 -14.76 21.10
C ALA A 549 -1.64 -15.97 20.26
N LEU A 550 -0.70 -15.76 19.34
CA LEU A 550 -0.18 -16.82 18.45
C LEU A 550 1.22 -17.30 18.88
N PHE A 551 1.82 -16.67 19.89
CA PHE A 551 3.21 -16.91 20.28
C PHE A 551 3.47 -18.33 20.77
N ASP A 552 2.50 -18.95 21.44
CA ASP A 552 2.67 -20.32 21.96
C ASP A 552 2.92 -21.37 20.87
N ARG A 553 2.69 -21.04 19.58
CA ARG A 553 2.98 -21.92 18.43
C ARG A 553 4.41 -21.81 17.90
N VAL A 554 5.25 -20.96 18.48
CA VAL A 554 6.66 -20.72 18.06
C VAL A 554 7.61 -21.83 18.53
N ASP A 555 7.26 -22.57 19.59
CA ASP A 555 8.13 -23.58 20.23
C ASP A 555 8.87 -24.51 19.24
N PRO A 556 8.22 -25.07 18.19
CA PRO A 556 8.89 -25.97 17.24
C PRO A 556 9.97 -25.30 16.37
N PHE A 557 9.95 -23.98 16.24
CA PHE A 557 10.88 -23.23 15.39
C PHE A 557 12.15 -22.81 16.14
N LEU A 558 12.11 -22.69 17.47
CA LEU A 558 13.26 -22.23 18.25
C LEU A 558 14.55 -23.04 17.99
N PRO A 559 14.52 -24.39 17.88
CA PRO A 559 15.73 -25.15 17.53
C PRO A 559 16.32 -24.76 16.17
N VAL A 560 15.47 -24.44 15.18
CA VAL A 560 15.89 -24.06 13.83
C VAL A 560 16.52 -22.66 13.80
N LEU A 561 16.17 -21.79 14.74
CA LEU A 561 16.73 -20.44 14.85
C LEU A 561 18.09 -20.40 15.55
N ARG A 562 18.42 -21.40 16.40
CA ARG A 562 19.68 -21.44 17.17
C ARG A 562 20.94 -21.22 16.33
N PRO A 563 21.10 -21.85 15.14
CA PRO A 563 22.28 -21.64 14.31
C PRO A 563 22.48 -20.18 13.85
N MET A 564 21.40 -19.38 13.82
CA MET A 564 21.46 -17.98 13.42
C MET A 564 21.98 -17.06 14.53
N LEU A 565 21.84 -17.46 15.81
CA LEU A 565 22.21 -16.64 16.98
C LEU A 565 23.68 -16.19 16.90
N PRO A 566 24.59 -17.06 16.39
CA PRO A 566 25.85 -16.75 15.78
C PRO A 566 26.01 -15.36 15.20
N GLY A 567 25.26 -15.18 14.12
CA GLY A 567 25.81 -14.96 12.80
C GLY A 567 26.04 -13.51 12.41
N GLY A 568 26.29 -13.31 11.10
CA GLY A 568 27.07 -12.20 10.53
C GLY A 568 26.87 -10.81 11.14
N GLN A 569 25.65 -10.42 11.44
CA GLN A 569 25.36 -9.14 12.09
C GLN A 569 24.68 -9.34 13.45
N THR A 570 25.49 -9.60 14.47
CA THR A 570 25.04 -10.01 15.80
C THR A 570 24.07 -9.00 16.42
N VAL A 571 24.30 -7.69 16.28
CA VAL A 571 23.38 -6.64 16.77
C VAL A 571 21.99 -6.76 16.17
N PHE A 572 21.89 -6.91 14.85
CA PHE A 572 20.60 -7.00 14.17
C PHE A 572 19.86 -8.31 14.48
N VAL A 573 20.59 -9.43 14.51
CA VAL A 573 20.04 -10.75 14.89
C VAL A 573 19.55 -10.73 16.33
N ALA A 574 20.31 -10.15 17.26
CA ALA A 574 19.93 -10.04 18.66
C ALA A 574 18.65 -9.23 18.83
N ARG A 575 18.56 -8.08 18.16
CA ARG A 575 17.35 -7.25 18.17
C ARG A 575 16.13 -7.99 17.63
N CYS A 576 16.25 -8.68 16.50
CA CYS A 576 15.14 -9.48 15.95
C CYS A 576 14.73 -10.61 16.91
N THR A 577 15.70 -11.26 17.55
CA THR A 577 15.46 -12.34 18.51
C THR A 577 14.73 -11.82 19.75
N MET A 578 15.17 -10.70 20.31
CA MET A 578 14.51 -10.09 21.47
C MET A 578 13.12 -9.56 21.15
N ASN A 579 12.93 -8.95 19.97
CA ASN A 579 11.61 -8.55 19.51
C ASN A 579 10.62 -9.73 19.45
N LEU A 580 11.08 -10.92 19.06
CA LEU A 580 10.26 -12.14 19.08
C LEU A 580 9.96 -12.58 20.52
N LEU A 581 10.99 -12.73 21.36
CA LEU A 581 10.84 -13.25 22.72
C LEU A 581 10.02 -12.33 23.63
N LEU A 582 10.02 -11.03 23.36
CA LEU A 582 9.23 -10.04 24.10
C LEU A 582 7.75 -9.99 23.68
N VAL A 583 7.35 -10.67 22.59
CA VAL A 583 5.93 -10.77 22.20
C VAL A 583 5.10 -11.39 23.33
N ALA A 584 5.60 -12.47 23.93
CA ALA A 584 5.04 -13.05 25.15
C ALA A 584 6.16 -13.78 25.89
N PRO A 585 6.76 -13.18 26.94
CA PRO A 585 7.78 -13.84 27.73
C PRO A 585 7.24 -15.13 28.37
N ARG A 586 7.93 -16.25 28.18
CA ARG A 586 7.55 -17.56 28.73
C ARG A 586 8.73 -18.23 29.42
N SER A 587 8.57 -18.65 30.67
CA SER A 587 9.65 -19.31 31.42
C SER A 587 10.23 -20.54 30.70
N ARG A 588 9.39 -21.29 29.96
CA ARG A 588 9.80 -22.46 29.15
C ARG A 588 10.82 -22.15 28.05
N HIS A 589 10.97 -20.88 27.64
CA HIS A 589 11.95 -20.47 26.62
C HIS A 589 13.29 -20.01 27.20
N VAL A 590 13.49 -20.08 28.52
CA VAL A 590 14.74 -19.65 29.18
C VAL A 590 15.98 -20.31 28.57
N GLY A 591 15.89 -21.59 28.19
CA GLY A 591 17.00 -22.30 27.56
C GLY A 591 17.43 -21.64 26.24
N PHE A 592 16.47 -21.22 25.41
CA PHE A 592 16.76 -20.55 24.14
C PHE A 592 17.33 -19.14 24.34
N LEU A 593 16.81 -18.37 25.31
CA LEU A 593 17.36 -17.05 25.64
C LEU A 593 18.80 -17.15 26.13
N LEU A 594 19.10 -18.09 27.01
CA LEU A 594 20.46 -18.30 27.52
C LEU A 594 21.42 -18.73 26.41
N ASP A 595 20.99 -19.61 25.50
CA ASP A 595 21.80 -19.97 24.32
C ASP A 595 22.11 -18.73 23.46
N ALA A 596 21.15 -17.81 23.32
CA ALA A 596 21.32 -16.57 22.56
C ALA A 596 22.30 -15.61 23.24
N VAL A 597 22.11 -15.34 24.53
CA VAL A 597 22.98 -14.45 25.32
C VAL A 597 24.42 -14.96 25.33
N GLU A 598 24.61 -16.26 25.56
CA GLU A 598 25.93 -16.89 25.53
C GLU A 598 26.59 -16.80 24.14
N ALA A 599 25.82 -16.99 23.06
CA ALA A 599 26.31 -16.85 21.70
C ALA A 599 26.73 -15.41 21.37
N TRP A 600 25.95 -14.41 21.83
CA TRP A 600 26.26 -12.99 21.58
C TRP A 600 27.46 -12.51 22.39
N PHE A 601 27.58 -12.89 23.67
CA PHE A 601 28.77 -12.59 24.47
C PHE A 601 30.02 -13.28 23.92
N GLY A 602 29.88 -14.48 23.34
CA GLY A 602 30.97 -15.15 22.63
C GLY A 602 31.45 -14.41 21.37
N ARG A 603 30.63 -13.51 20.81
CA ARG A 603 30.93 -12.72 19.61
C ARG A 603 31.40 -11.30 19.93
N THR A 604 30.77 -10.63 20.89
CA THR A 604 31.09 -9.24 21.24
C THR A 604 30.61 -8.85 22.64
N THR A 605 31.41 -8.01 23.31
CA THR A 605 31.07 -7.33 24.57
C THR A 605 30.83 -5.84 24.34
N SER A 606 30.70 -5.40 23.09
CA SER A 606 30.57 -3.98 22.73
C SER A 606 29.34 -3.33 23.38
N PRO A 607 29.48 -2.11 23.94
CA PRO A 607 28.35 -1.31 24.40
C PRO A 607 27.30 -1.04 23.31
N GLU A 608 27.69 -1.09 22.03
CA GLU A 608 26.77 -0.87 20.92
C GLU A 608 25.64 -1.92 20.90
N LEU A 609 25.97 -3.18 21.14
CA LEU A 609 24.98 -4.26 21.27
C LEU A 609 24.19 -4.08 22.56
N TRP A 610 24.88 -4.08 23.70
CA TRP A 610 24.21 -4.28 24.99
C TRP A 610 23.47 -3.03 25.50
N ILE A 611 24.02 -1.84 25.25
CA ILE A 611 23.49 -0.56 25.73
C ILE A 611 22.80 0.20 24.58
N ALA A 612 23.54 0.57 23.53
CA ALA A 612 23.02 1.49 22.51
C ALA A 612 21.84 0.91 21.71
N SER A 613 21.88 -0.40 21.40
CA SER A 613 20.77 -1.07 20.73
C SER A 613 19.62 -1.49 21.67
N GLY A 614 19.81 -1.38 22.98
CA GLY A 614 18.82 -1.71 24.01
C GLY A 614 18.66 -3.21 24.31
N VAL A 615 19.43 -4.09 23.68
CA VAL A 615 19.30 -5.56 23.84
C VAL A 615 19.51 -6.00 25.29
N GLY A 616 20.45 -5.40 26.04
CA GLY A 616 20.70 -5.74 27.44
C GLY A 616 19.47 -5.50 28.33
N SER A 617 18.86 -4.31 28.21
CA SER A 617 17.64 -3.95 28.92
C SER A 617 16.46 -4.86 28.53
N GLN A 618 16.34 -5.22 27.25
CA GLN A 618 15.33 -6.17 26.77
C GLN A 618 15.48 -7.57 27.39
N VAL A 619 16.72 -8.05 27.58
CA VAL A 619 16.98 -9.36 28.22
C VAL A 619 16.54 -9.33 29.68
N VAL A 620 16.86 -8.26 30.41
CA VAL A 620 16.44 -8.08 31.81
C VAL A 620 14.91 -8.02 31.90
N GLN A 621 14.27 -7.20 31.06
CA GLN A 621 12.81 -7.09 30.97
C GLN A 621 12.15 -8.46 30.74
N TRP A 622 12.73 -9.29 29.88
CA TRP A 622 12.22 -10.63 29.63
C TRP A 622 12.31 -11.52 30.88
N PHE A 623 13.43 -11.48 31.60
CA PHE A 623 13.59 -12.23 32.85
C PHE A 623 12.60 -11.77 33.91
N GLU A 624 12.43 -10.46 34.12
CA GLU A 624 11.46 -9.91 35.07
C GLU A 624 10.04 -10.42 34.81
N ALA A 625 9.61 -10.39 33.54
CA ALA A 625 8.31 -10.92 33.15
C ALA A 625 8.17 -12.43 33.41
N CYS A 626 9.22 -13.21 33.15
CA CYS A 626 9.21 -14.65 33.40
C CYS A 626 9.26 -15.02 34.89
N VAL A 627 9.90 -14.21 35.73
CA VAL A 627 9.91 -14.40 37.19
C VAL A 627 8.51 -14.20 37.78
N VAL A 628 7.71 -13.31 37.20
CA VAL A 628 6.30 -13.14 37.60
C VAL A 628 5.47 -14.37 37.20
N GLU A 629 5.71 -14.95 36.03
CA GLU A 629 5.02 -16.16 35.55
C GLU A 629 5.44 -17.42 36.34
N ASP A 630 6.74 -17.58 36.58
CA ASP A 630 7.35 -18.71 37.27
C ASP A 630 8.40 -18.22 38.28
N PRO A 631 7.99 -17.96 39.54
CA PRO A 631 8.91 -17.54 40.61
C PRO A 631 10.01 -18.57 40.89
N GLY A 632 9.81 -19.84 40.52
CA GLY A 632 10.78 -20.91 40.66
C GLY A 632 12.02 -20.73 39.79
N LEU A 633 11.98 -19.84 38.79
CA LEU A 633 13.12 -19.53 37.92
C LEU A 633 14.32 -18.99 38.70
N LEU A 634 14.07 -18.29 39.82
CA LEU A 634 15.11 -17.74 40.69
C LEU A 634 15.53 -18.69 41.81
N ALA A 635 14.90 -19.86 41.94
CA ALA A 635 15.24 -20.80 43.00
C ALA A 635 16.66 -21.37 42.80
N PRO A 636 17.46 -21.54 43.87
CA PRO A 636 18.79 -22.16 43.79
C PRO A 636 18.78 -23.55 43.13
N GLU A 637 17.68 -24.30 43.27
CA GLU A 637 17.51 -25.64 42.72
C GLU A 637 17.16 -25.65 41.22
N HIS A 638 16.91 -24.49 40.60
CA HIS A 638 16.51 -24.42 39.20
C HIS A 638 17.68 -24.87 38.29
N PRO A 639 17.45 -25.76 37.30
CA PRO A 639 18.53 -26.34 36.49
C PRO A 639 19.31 -25.30 35.65
N ALA A 640 18.69 -24.16 35.34
CA ALA A 640 19.34 -23.09 34.59
C ALA A 640 20.02 -22.02 35.48
N ARG A 641 19.96 -22.14 36.82
CA ARG A 641 20.39 -21.10 37.76
C ARG A 641 21.80 -20.58 37.50
N ALA A 642 22.78 -21.48 37.39
CA ALA A 642 24.17 -21.10 37.15
C ALA A 642 24.39 -20.36 35.82
N ARG A 643 23.56 -20.63 34.80
CA ARG A 643 23.62 -19.92 33.51
C ARG A 643 22.97 -18.54 33.61
N ILE A 644 21.88 -18.42 34.37
CA ILE A 644 21.21 -17.13 34.65
C ILE A 644 22.16 -16.21 35.40
N ASP A 645 22.78 -16.68 36.50
CA ASP A 645 23.73 -15.88 37.27
C ASP A 645 24.91 -15.40 36.42
N ARG A 646 25.43 -16.26 35.54
CA ARG A 646 26.49 -15.90 34.59
C ARG A 646 26.04 -14.82 33.61
N ALA A 647 24.85 -14.99 33.01
CA ALA A 647 24.31 -14.02 32.05
C ALA A 647 24.09 -12.64 32.70
N LEU A 648 23.51 -12.60 33.91
CA LEU A 648 23.30 -11.36 34.66
C LEU A 648 24.63 -10.70 35.03
N GLY A 649 25.60 -11.47 35.56
CA GLY A 649 26.92 -10.94 35.89
C GLY A 649 27.66 -10.36 34.67
N GLN A 650 27.51 -10.97 33.50
CA GLN A 650 28.06 -10.43 32.25
C GLN A 650 27.36 -9.13 31.81
N LEU A 651 26.03 -9.03 31.97
CA LEU A 651 25.26 -7.82 31.68
C LEU A 651 25.65 -6.65 32.61
N VAL A 652 25.85 -6.93 33.91
CA VAL A 652 26.36 -5.95 34.87
C VAL A 652 27.78 -5.50 34.49
N ALA A 653 28.64 -6.43 34.09
CA ALA A 653 30.02 -6.11 33.71
C ALA A 653 30.13 -5.21 32.47
N VAL A 654 29.19 -5.30 31.52
CA VAL A 654 29.12 -4.40 30.34
C VAL A 654 28.36 -3.11 30.61
N GLY A 655 27.80 -2.92 31.81
CA GLY A 655 27.20 -1.66 32.27
C GLY A 655 25.68 -1.55 32.09
N VAL A 656 24.94 -2.66 32.00
CA VAL A 656 23.46 -2.65 32.00
C VAL A 656 22.98 -2.47 33.45
N ALA A 657 22.40 -1.32 33.77
CA ALA A 657 22.03 -0.96 35.14
C ALA A 657 20.89 -1.84 35.69
N GLU A 658 19.90 -2.13 34.85
CA GLU A 658 18.72 -2.93 35.21
C GLU A 658 19.10 -4.37 35.59
N ALA A 659 20.21 -4.89 35.05
CA ALA A 659 20.68 -6.23 35.38
C ALA A 659 21.15 -6.34 36.85
N HIS A 660 21.62 -5.24 37.44
CA HIS A 660 22.05 -5.22 38.84
C HIS A 660 20.86 -5.30 39.80
N ASP A 661 19.74 -4.64 39.48
CA ASP A 661 18.52 -4.72 40.28
C ASP A 661 17.97 -6.15 40.28
N LEU A 662 18.00 -6.83 39.13
CA LEU A 662 17.61 -8.23 39.02
C LEU A 662 18.59 -9.17 39.74
N GLU A 663 19.90 -8.92 39.69
CA GLU A 663 20.92 -9.65 40.46
C GLU A 663 20.67 -9.56 41.98
N GLN A 664 20.26 -8.39 42.49
CA GLN A 664 19.88 -8.22 43.89
C GLN A 664 18.63 -9.04 44.26
N LEU A 665 17.61 -9.07 43.39
CA LEU A 665 16.41 -9.92 43.59
C LEU A 665 16.76 -11.41 43.62
N VAL A 666 17.66 -11.83 42.73
CA VAL A 666 18.19 -13.19 42.63
C VAL A 666 18.99 -13.61 43.87
N THR A 667 19.72 -12.66 44.47
CA THR A 667 20.45 -12.85 45.73
C THR A 667 19.49 -12.94 46.92
N ALA A 668 18.52 -12.04 47.00
CA ALA A 668 17.48 -12.06 48.04
C ALA A 668 16.64 -13.35 48.01
N ALA A 669 16.33 -13.87 46.82
CA ALA A 669 15.63 -15.14 46.65
C ALA A 669 16.45 -16.36 47.10
N ALA A 670 17.79 -16.29 46.98
CA ALA A 670 18.69 -17.35 47.46
C ALA A 670 18.86 -17.33 49.00
N GLU A 671 18.67 -16.17 49.64
CA GLU A 671 18.74 -16.00 51.09
C GLU A 671 17.39 -16.25 51.81
N ALA A 672 16.30 -16.39 51.05
CA ALA A 672 14.97 -16.66 51.60
C ALA A 672 14.88 -18.10 52.16
N PRO A 673 14.41 -18.30 53.41
CA PRO A 673 14.27 -19.64 53.99
C PRO A 673 13.20 -20.46 53.24
N PRO A 674 13.37 -21.79 53.11
CA PRO A 674 12.43 -22.64 52.39
C PRO A 674 11.04 -22.54 53.04
N VAL A 675 10.05 -22.12 52.25
CA VAL A 675 8.65 -22.09 52.70
C VAL A 675 8.22 -23.54 52.98
N PRO A 676 7.81 -23.89 54.22
CA PRO A 676 7.39 -25.25 54.52
C PRO A 676 6.14 -25.59 53.70
N PRO A 677 6.00 -26.83 53.20
CA PRO A 677 4.84 -27.23 52.42
C PRO A 677 3.57 -27.01 53.26
N VAL A 678 2.67 -26.16 52.76
CA VAL A 678 1.32 -26.03 53.30
C VAL A 678 0.67 -27.40 53.17
N ARG A 679 0.54 -28.10 54.29
CA ARG A 679 -0.32 -29.28 54.42
C ARG A 679 -1.73 -28.83 54.01
N ARG A 680 -2.14 -29.18 52.79
CA ARG A 680 -3.57 -29.23 52.46
C ARG A 680 -4.20 -30.19 53.46
N ARG A 681 -5.09 -29.67 54.31
CA ARG A 681 -6.04 -30.52 55.03
C ARG A 681 -6.93 -31.19 53.98
N PRO A 682 -7.21 -32.49 54.10
CA PRO A 682 -8.25 -33.11 53.30
C PRO A 682 -9.59 -32.63 53.86
N ASP A 683 -10.39 -31.99 53.02
CA ASP A 683 -11.86 -32.02 53.01
C ASP A 683 -12.32 -31.71 51.58
#